data_AF-A0A1F9GVC0-F1
#
_entry.id   AF-A0A1F9GVC0-F1
#
_cell.length_a   1.000
_cell.length_b   1.000
_cell.length_c   1.000
_cell.angle_alpha   90.00
_cell.angle_beta   90.00
_cell.angle_gamma   90.00
#
_symmetry.space_group_name_H-M   'P 1'
#
loop_
_entity.id
_entity.type
_entity.pdbx_description
1 polymer ?
#
loop_
_entity_poly.entity_id
_entity_poly.type
_entity_poly.pdbx_seq_one_letter_code
_entity_poly.pdbx_strand_id
1 'polypeptide(L)'
;MLQVILLLLIQMTPNAYARFELPASRRNLSHYSCPKEYQATNRAKVAFFDADSTLRISKSRSVTANKEDDVLILPFVARKIQELNDRGYLIAIVSNQGGVKTNKEKFQIAQGAILHTIQQLARLGARVDYFDFAEFLDDHDINDGFRKPAIRMATTLGENLKTACKNDDLRIDKGLSFMVGDSATKPDDVSDSDRTFAENFKITFFEPKDFFGWANFGITDINHDKGEKNKDKKLPLLIERIEREIGRLEETNENPERHHELVTESTNLKRINQFSQILRLVHFNIKELTTAKLNDESNRQVESATNTISSLNPDFISFNEIQYDLPFVPTVEQPDSKGKNLERLIEKIILNRNIEFPSWGYTFEEANTGRNARKRDGINYFEDPNDPEARNFADQVNFGVFPGQYSTGFASKFPIAERRVYSDIPWKTWNPSIDLEKFTLNGKKQLPTTTELFDKNFNHSIVIVNDKKVHFITFHTVPAYGFGSPTTPNFERNRDQLEFLKWYLTGECVKQYGCNATGIEPIPYGEPFIAVGDFNVDINSDNLGAEVLKSLFIHPDIQRWFPDNWDPAFRNKTVTFLSDGVDLGETTLQQQLDYILISKHFKILNGEVFVPKSEFKEYGCFNNIDEAINLSKEVKERLSTQHERYKVEVTSRWIKMFAGNSKLFCVISTTNAFSEFRNGSDHLPIYVDFELDNTF
;
A
#
# COMPACT_ATOMS: atom_id res chain seq x y z
N MET A 1 21.27 34.63 -3.86
CA MET A 1 19.91 34.93 -4.35
C MET A 1 19.08 33.64 -4.46
N LEU A 2 19.16 32.75 -3.47
CA LEU A 2 18.44 31.45 -3.43
C LEU A 2 17.72 31.22 -2.08
N GLN A 3 17.82 32.17 -1.14
CA GLN A 3 17.26 32.07 0.21
C GLN A 3 15.90 32.77 0.38
N VAL A 4 15.36 33.37 -0.69
CA VAL A 4 14.08 34.13 -0.63
C VAL A 4 12.90 33.33 -1.20
N ILE A 5 13.14 32.22 -1.91
CA ILE A 5 12.07 31.38 -2.46
C ILE A 5 11.62 30.28 -1.46
N LEU A 6 12.46 29.92 -0.50
CA LEU A 6 12.18 28.82 0.46
C LEU A 6 11.21 29.21 1.60
N LEU A 7 10.89 30.51 1.76
CA LEU A 7 10.04 31.01 2.85
C LEU A 7 8.56 31.22 2.47
N LEU A 8 8.16 30.88 1.24
CA LEU A 8 6.77 31.04 0.76
C LEU A 8 5.98 29.73 0.65
N LEU A 9 6.57 28.57 0.93
CA LEU A 9 5.92 27.25 0.75
C LEU A 9 5.66 26.46 2.04
N ILE A 10 5.75 27.11 3.21
CA ILE A 10 5.22 26.57 4.48
C ILE A 10 3.97 27.36 4.88
N GLN A 11 2.93 27.19 4.07
CA GLN A 11 1.54 27.35 4.51
C GLN A 11 0.72 26.21 3.90
N MET A 12 0.95 24.99 4.39
CA MET A 12 -0.12 23.99 4.37
C MET A 12 -1.19 24.48 5.35
N THR A 13 -2.12 25.29 4.84
CA THR A 13 -3.30 25.67 5.61
C THR A 13 -4.14 24.42 5.84
N PRO A 14 -4.58 24.16 7.09
CA PRO A 14 -5.60 23.14 7.35
C PRO A 14 -6.89 23.55 6.64
N ASN A 15 -7.57 22.58 6.01
CA ASN A 15 -8.88 22.71 5.36
C ASN A 15 -9.00 23.73 4.21
N ALA A 16 -8.70 23.30 2.97
CA ALA A 16 -9.18 23.99 1.76
C ALA A 16 -10.72 24.10 1.70
N TYR A 17 -11.44 23.26 2.46
CA TYR A 17 -12.89 23.31 2.65
C TYR A 17 -13.42 24.66 3.15
N ALA A 18 -12.61 25.46 3.85
CA ALA A 18 -13.05 26.70 4.46
C ALA A 18 -12.96 27.94 3.55
N ARG A 19 -12.53 27.81 2.27
CA ARG A 19 -12.27 28.97 1.40
C ARG A 19 -13.46 29.47 0.57
N PHE A 20 -14.49 28.67 0.36
CA PHE A 20 -15.59 29.03 -0.55
C PHE A 20 -16.96 28.71 0.06
N GLU A 21 -17.88 29.68 0.01
CA GLU A 21 -19.30 29.36 0.16
C GLU A 21 -19.79 28.69 -1.13
N LEU A 22 -20.28 27.46 -1.03
CA LEU A 22 -20.76 26.66 -2.16
C LEU A 22 -22.29 26.78 -2.29
N PRO A 23 -22.87 26.61 -3.49
CA PRO A 23 -24.32 26.62 -3.66
C PRO A 23 -24.98 25.50 -2.86
N ALA A 24 -25.81 25.88 -1.87
CA ALA A 24 -26.52 24.93 -1.01
C ALA A 24 -27.71 24.23 -1.71
N SER A 25 -28.24 24.81 -2.79
CA SER A 25 -29.40 24.28 -3.50
C SER A 25 -29.44 24.73 -4.97
N ARG A 26 -30.25 24.05 -5.78
CA ARG A 26 -30.46 24.38 -7.20
C ARG A 26 -30.93 25.83 -7.36
N ARG A 27 -30.47 26.51 -8.42
CA ARG A 27 -30.82 27.90 -8.78
C ARG A 27 -30.49 28.95 -7.71
N ASN A 28 -29.64 28.61 -6.74
CA ASN A 28 -29.31 29.52 -5.65
C ASN A 28 -27.97 30.20 -5.90
N LEU A 29 -28.01 31.53 -6.03
CA LEU A 29 -26.82 32.38 -6.20
C LEU A 29 -26.65 33.38 -5.04
N SER A 30 -27.32 33.15 -3.90
CA SER A 30 -27.32 34.09 -2.78
C SER A 30 -25.96 34.25 -2.08
N HIS A 31 -25.11 33.24 -2.16
CA HIS A 31 -23.75 33.23 -1.63
C HIS A 31 -22.74 33.94 -2.56
N TYR A 32 -23.13 34.24 -3.80
CA TYR A 32 -22.20 34.75 -4.80
C TYR A 32 -21.90 36.24 -4.58
N SER A 33 -20.63 36.56 -4.35
CA SER A 33 -20.15 37.94 -4.30
C SER A 33 -19.77 38.43 -5.69
N CYS A 34 -20.50 39.41 -6.21
CA CYS A 34 -20.31 39.91 -7.57
C CYS A 34 -18.93 40.57 -7.77
N PRO A 35 -18.13 40.14 -8.77
CA PRO A 35 -16.83 40.76 -9.06
C PRO A 35 -16.96 42.24 -9.47
N LYS A 36 -15.99 43.07 -9.08
CA LYS A 36 -15.93 44.49 -9.46
C LYS A 36 -15.93 44.69 -10.98
N GLU A 37 -15.32 43.78 -11.73
CA GLU A 37 -15.28 43.79 -13.19
C GLU A 37 -16.69 43.71 -13.81
N TYR A 38 -17.56 42.85 -13.25
CA TYR A 38 -18.93 42.68 -13.75
C TYR A 38 -19.76 43.94 -13.51
N GLN A 39 -19.54 44.58 -12.35
CA GLN A 39 -20.20 45.86 -12.04
C GLN A 39 -19.72 47.00 -12.93
N ALA A 40 -18.43 47.05 -13.26
CA ALA A 40 -17.87 48.10 -14.11
C ALA A 40 -18.31 48.00 -15.57
N THR A 41 -18.54 46.78 -16.08
CA THR A 41 -18.83 46.53 -17.50
C THR A 41 -20.29 46.21 -17.79
N ASN A 42 -21.11 45.93 -16.76
CA ASN A 42 -22.42 45.31 -16.89
C ASN A 42 -22.38 43.96 -17.66
N ARG A 43 -21.23 43.28 -17.65
CA ARG A 43 -20.98 42.03 -18.38
C ARG A 43 -20.38 40.96 -17.48
N ALA A 44 -21.05 39.81 -17.38
CA ALA A 44 -20.59 38.64 -16.63
C ALA A 44 -20.01 37.57 -17.56
N LYS A 45 -18.82 37.05 -17.25
CA LYS A 45 -18.18 35.93 -17.95
C LYS A 45 -18.65 34.61 -17.33
N VAL A 46 -19.33 33.76 -18.08
CA VAL A 46 -19.87 32.49 -17.55
C VAL A 46 -19.31 31.30 -18.34
N ALA A 47 -18.79 30.32 -17.61
CA ALA A 47 -18.44 29.01 -18.16
C ALA A 47 -19.53 28.02 -17.75
N PHE A 48 -20.31 27.58 -18.73
CA PHE A 48 -21.34 26.57 -18.55
C PHE A 48 -20.74 25.19 -18.78
N PHE A 49 -21.06 24.24 -17.91
CA PHE A 49 -20.65 22.84 -18.02
C PHE A 49 -21.86 21.93 -17.94
N ASP A 50 -21.94 20.92 -18.80
CA ASP A 50 -22.74 19.73 -18.48
C ASP A 50 -22.12 18.98 -17.29
N ALA A 51 -22.88 18.09 -16.65
CA ALA A 51 -22.40 17.29 -15.53
C ALA A 51 -21.89 15.91 -15.98
N ASP A 52 -22.75 15.10 -16.58
CA ASP A 52 -22.48 13.69 -16.84
C ASP A 52 -21.63 13.56 -18.11
N SER A 53 -20.58 12.74 -18.07
CA SER A 53 -19.59 12.59 -19.14
C SER A 53 -18.82 13.87 -19.53
N THR A 54 -19.00 14.94 -18.77
CA THR A 54 -18.29 16.22 -18.91
C THR A 54 -17.44 16.53 -17.67
N LEU A 55 -18.05 16.56 -16.48
CA LEU A 55 -17.35 16.78 -15.21
C LEU A 55 -17.15 15.49 -14.43
N ARG A 56 -18.08 14.55 -14.59
CA ARG A 56 -18.12 13.28 -13.84
C ARG A 56 -18.63 12.13 -14.69
N ILE A 57 -18.43 10.91 -14.22
CA ILE A 57 -19.23 9.73 -14.60
C ILE A 57 -19.77 9.05 -13.35
N SER A 58 -20.70 8.10 -13.51
CA SER A 58 -21.20 7.30 -12.39
C SER A 58 -20.22 6.18 -12.03
N LYS A 59 -20.08 5.85 -10.74
CA LYS A 59 -19.36 4.65 -10.27
C LYS A 59 -20.07 3.38 -10.72
N SER A 60 -21.41 3.41 -10.71
CA SER A 60 -22.30 2.31 -11.08
C SER A 60 -22.46 2.11 -12.59
N ARG A 61 -21.85 2.98 -13.40
CA ARG A 61 -21.80 2.94 -14.87
C ARG A 61 -23.15 3.18 -15.55
N SER A 62 -24.14 3.69 -14.83
CA SER A 62 -25.37 4.25 -15.41
C SER A 62 -25.10 5.59 -16.09
N VAL A 63 -25.97 5.96 -17.04
CA VAL A 63 -25.89 7.26 -17.74
C VAL A 63 -26.00 8.44 -16.77
N THR A 64 -26.84 8.30 -15.74
CA THR A 64 -27.02 9.27 -14.64
C THR A 64 -26.76 8.59 -13.31
N ALA A 65 -26.33 9.34 -12.29
CA ALA A 65 -26.07 8.80 -10.95
C ALA A 65 -27.31 8.08 -10.34
N ASN A 66 -27.08 6.90 -9.75
CA ASN A 66 -28.13 6.11 -9.08
C ASN A 66 -28.28 6.43 -7.58
N LYS A 67 -27.30 7.13 -6.99
CA LYS A 67 -27.31 7.64 -5.61
C LYS A 67 -26.37 8.85 -5.49
N GLU A 68 -26.41 9.57 -4.38
CA GLU A 68 -25.71 10.86 -4.23
C GLU A 68 -24.18 10.76 -4.37
N ASP A 69 -23.57 9.66 -3.92
CA ASP A 69 -22.11 9.43 -3.95
C ASP A 69 -21.65 8.60 -5.17
N ASP A 70 -22.56 8.34 -6.11
CA ASP A 70 -22.33 7.62 -7.37
C ASP A 70 -21.63 8.51 -8.40
N VAL A 71 -20.46 9.03 -8.05
CA VAL A 71 -19.74 10.08 -8.78
C VAL A 71 -18.25 9.76 -8.82
N LEU A 72 -17.67 9.74 -10.02
CA LEU A 72 -16.23 9.80 -10.27
C LEU A 72 -15.92 11.10 -11.03
N ILE A 73 -15.09 11.96 -10.45
CA ILE A 73 -14.62 13.20 -11.09
C ILE A 73 -13.67 12.86 -12.23
N LEU A 74 -13.85 13.52 -13.37
CA LEU A 74 -13.00 13.28 -14.54
C LEU A 74 -11.66 14.03 -14.46
N PRO A 75 -10.59 13.51 -15.10
CA PRO A 75 -9.26 14.14 -15.05
C PRO A 75 -9.23 15.57 -15.60
N PHE A 76 -8.40 16.40 -14.99
CA PHE A 76 -8.12 17.81 -15.30
C PHE A 76 -9.28 18.79 -15.10
N VAL A 77 -10.47 18.30 -14.72
CA VAL A 77 -11.68 19.11 -14.55
C VAL A 77 -11.48 20.18 -13.47
N ALA A 78 -11.07 19.77 -12.26
CA ALA A 78 -10.90 20.71 -11.15
C ALA A 78 -9.86 21.79 -11.49
N ARG A 79 -8.72 21.38 -12.07
CA ARG A 79 -7.67 22.33 -12.45
C ARG A 79 -8.15 23.34 -13.49
N LYS A 80 -8.85 22.91 -14.55
CA LYS A 80 -9.40 23.86 -15.53
C LYS A 80 -10.46 24.78 -14.95
N ILE A 81 -11.30 24.29 -14.05
CA ILE A 81 -12.26 25.15 -13.34
C ILE A 81 -11.53 26.17 -12.46
N GLN A 82 -10.48 25.78 -11.75
CA GLN A 82 -9.66 26.69 -10.95
C GLN A 82 -9.02 27.78 -11.83
N GLU A 83 -8.43 27.42 -12.97
CA GLU A 83 -7.88 28.41 -13.92
C GLU A 83 -8.93 29.41 -14.41
N LEU A 84 -10.17 28.96 -14.60
CA LEU A 84 -11.29 29.84 -14.97
C LEU A 84 -11.73 30.72 -13.79
N ASN A 85 -11.78 30.18 -12.57
CA ASN A 85 -12.05 30.95 -11.36
C ASN A 85 -11.05 32.11 -11.22
N ASP A 86 -9.75 31.84 -11.44
CA ASP A 86 -8.68 32.83 -11.36
C ASP A 86 -8.81 33.91 -12.45
N ARG A 87 -9.39 33.57 -13.61
CA ARG A 87 -9.70 34.50 -14.71
C ARG A 87 -11.04 35.25 -14.52
N GLY A 88 -11.71 35.03 -13.38
CA GLY A 88 -12.94 35.72 -13.03
C GLY A 88 -14.18 35.19 -13.77
N TYR A 89 -14.19 33.91 -14.15
CA TYR A 89 -15.40 33.27 -14.65
C TYR A 89 -16.30 32.83 -13.49
N LEU A 90 -17.61 33.03 -13.67
CA LEU A 90 -18.63 32.31 -12.93
C LEU A 90 -18.78 30.92 -13.53
N ILE A 91 -18.75 29.89 -12.68
CA ILE A 91 -18.85 28.49 -13.08
C ILE A 91 -20.27 27.97 -12.82
N ALA A 92 -20.93 27.53 -13.88
CA ALA A 92 -22.33 27.08 -13.84
C ALA A 92 -22.47 25.66 -14.38
N ILE A 93 -23.07 24.76 -13.60
CA ILE A 93 -23.47 23.43 -14.07
C ILE A 93 -24.91 23.49 -14.62
N VAL A 94 -25.13 23.04 -15.85
CA VAL A 94 -26.45 22.97 -16.50
C VAL A 94 -26.63 21.58 -17.11
N SER A 95 -27.52 20.76 -16.53
CA SER A 95 -27.60 19.33 -16.89
C SER A 95 -29.01 18.81 -17.20
N ASN A 96 -29.12 17.84 -18.09
CA ASN A 96 -30.38 17.17 -18.45
C ASN A 96 -30.60 15.91 -17.58
N GLN A 97 -31.20 16.05 -16.39
CA GLN A 97 -31.49 14.95 -15.48
C GLN A 97 -32.91 14.39 -15.69
N GLY A 98 -33.22 13.98 -16.94
CA GLY A 98 -34.57 13.54 -17.32
C GLY A 98 -35.04 12.30 -16.56
N GLY A 99 -36.31 12.28 -16.15
CA GLY A 99 -36.94 11.13 -15.44
C GLY A 99 -37.07 11.30 -13.91
N VAL A 100 -36.86 12.53 -13.41
CA VAL A 100 -36.81 12.88 -11.99
C VAL A 100 -38.19 13.07 -11.35
N LYS A 101 -39.20 13.58 -12.06
CA LYS A 101 -40.50 13.93 -11.44
C LYS A 101 -41.43 12.75 -11.15
N THR A 102 -41.22 11.58 -11.75
CA THR A 102 -42.06 10.40 -11.43
C THR A 102 -41.77 9.82 -10.04
N ASN A 103 -40.65 10.19 -9.42
CA ASN A 103 -40.29 9.75 -8.07
C ASN A 103 -39.47 10.84 -7.34
N LYS A 104 -39.99 11.36 -6.22
CA LYS A 104 -39.33 12.36 -5.35
C LYS A 104 -37.90 11.97 -4.95
N GLU A 105 -37.64 10.67 -4.82
CA GLU A 105 -36.32 10.09 -4.55
C GLU A 105 -35.30 10.41 -5.66
N LYS A 106 -35.71 10.38 -6.94
CA LYS A 106 -34.83 10.68 -8.07
C LYS A 106 -34.40 12.15 -8.10
N PHE A 107 -35.24 13.06 -7.62
CA PHE A 107 -34.87 14.48 -7.51
C PHE A 107 -33.76 14.67 -6.48
N GLN A 108 -33.92 14.03 -5.32
CA GLN A 108 -32.93 14.09 -4.25
C GLN A 108 -31.61 13.47 -4.71
N ILE A 109 -31.65 12.34 -5.42
CA ILE A 109 -30.46 11.70 -6.01
C ILE A 109 -29.76 12.63 -7.01
N ALA A 110 -30.50 13.24 -7.96
CA ALA A 110 -29.92 14.13 -8.96
C ALA A 110 -29.29 15.38 -8.32
N GLN A 111 -29.98 16.01 -7.37
CA GLN A 111 -29.45 17.15 -6.63
C GLN A 111 -28.25 16.75 -5.77
N GLY A 112 -28.35 15.65 -5.03
CA GLY A 112 -27.29 15.14 -4.17
C GLY A 112 -26.03 14.77 -4.95
N ALA A 113 -26.16 14.15 -6.13
CA ALA A 113 -25.03 13.84 -7.00
C ALA A 113 -24.32 15.11 -7.51
N ILE A 114 -25.07 16.15 -7.91
CA ILE A 114 -24.47 17.44 -8.29
C ILE A 114 -23.78 18.11 -7.09
N LEU A 115 -24.42 18.14 -5.92
CA LEU A 115 -23.80 18.69 -4.70
C LEU A 115 -22.54 17.92 -4.31
N HIS A 116 -22.56 16.59 -4.39
CA HIS A 116 -21.40 15.75 -4.16
C HIS A 116 -20.28 16.09 -5.14
N THR A 117 -20.60 16.24 -6.43
CA THR A 117 -19.64 16.67 -7.47
C THR A 117 -19.00 18.01 -7.10
N ILE A 118 -19.81 19.00 -6.71
CA ILE A 118 -19.35 20.33 -6.31
C ILE A 118 -18.42 20.25 -5.08
N GLN A 119 -18.77 19.44 -4.08
CA GLN A 119 -17.93 19.22 -2.89
C GLN A 119 -16.60 18.57 -3.25
N GLN A 120 -16.59 17.59 -4.16
CA GLN A 120 -15.36 16.97 -4.62
C GLN A 120 -14.49 17.97 -5.39
N LEU A 121 -15.05 18.75 -6.32
CA LEU A 121 -14.31 19.79 -7.03
C LEU A 121 -13.74 20.84 -6.07
N ALA A 122 -14.49 21.24 -5.04
CA ALA A 122 -14.03 22.18 -4.01
C ALA A 122 -12.86 21.64 -3.18
N ARG A 123 -12.83 20.33 -2.87
CA ARG A 123 -11.66 19.66 -2.23
C ARG A 123 -10.37 19.85 -3.03
N LEU A 124 -10.49 20.00 -4.35
CA LEU A 124 -9.39 20.17 -5.29
C LEU A 124 -9.12 21.64 -5.66
N GLY A 125 -9.78 22.58 -4.98
CA GLY A 125 -9.58 24.03 -5.19
C GLY A 125 -10.42 24.65 -6.29
N ALA A 126 -11.33 23.90 -6.92
CA ALA A 126 -12.26 24.40 -7.93
C ALA A 126 -13.57 24.89 -7.30
N ARG A 127 -14.00 26.10 -7.66
CA ARG A 127 -15.26 26.69 -7.18
C ARG A 127 -16.33 26.60 -8.27
N VAL A 128 -17.46 25.98 -7.92
CA VAL A 128 -18.71 26.03 -8.69
C VAL A 128 -19.67 27.00 -7.99
N ASP A 129 -20.16 27.99 -8.73
CA ASP A 129 -20.97 29.08 -8.17
C ASP A 129 -22.48 28.82 -8.33
N TYR A 130 -22.86 28.04 -9.35
CA TYR A 130 -24.26 27.83 -9.70
C TYR A 130 -24.51 26.43 -10.27
N PHE A 131 -25.68 25.87 -10.01
CA PHE A 131 -26.16 24.71 -10.74
C PHE A 131 -27.67 24.72 -10.98
N ASP A 132 -28.07 24.19 -12.13
CA ASP A 132 -29.44 23.89 -12.49
C ASP A 132 -29.51 22.57 -13.27
N PHE A 133 -30.67 21.93 -13.26
CA PHE A 133 -30.90 20.73 -14.05
C PHE A 133 -32.36 20.59 -14.47
N ALA A 134 -32.59 20.05 -15.67
CA ALA A 134 -33.92 19.77 -16.20
C ALA A 134 -34.43 18.40 -15.73
N GLU A 135 -35.66 18.35 -15.21
CA GLU A 135 -36.27 17.12 -14.65
C GLU A 135 -37.17 16.39 -15.65
N PHE A 136 -37.69 17.12 -16.64
CA PHE A 136 -38.70 16.67 -17.58
C PHE A 136 -38.05 16.21 -18.88
N LEU A 137 -38.56 15.11 -19.42
CA LEU A 137 -38.12 14.61 -20.73
C LEU A 137 -38.74 15.43 -21.87
N ASP A 138 -39.99 15.86 -21.73
CA ASP A 138 -40.78 16.47 -22.81
C ASP A 138 -40.77 18.02 -22.83
N ASP A 139 -39.86 18.64 -22.08
CA ASP A 139 -39.79 20.10 -21.91
C ASP A 139 -38.88 20.76 -22.97
N HIS A 140 -39.34 20.74 -24.22
CA HIS A 140 -38.53 21.09 -25.40
C HIS A 140 -38.75 22.50 -25.96
N ASP A 141 -39.55 23.35 -25.30
CA ASP A 141 -39.70 24.74 -25.76
C ASP A 141 -38.35 25.45 -25.68
N ILE A 142 -37.83 25.95 -26.79
CA ILE A 142 -36.48 26.50 -26.88
C ILE A 142 -36.29 27.70 -25.92
N ASN A 143 -37.34 28.50 -25.71
CA ASN A 143 -37.28 29.73 -24.91
C ASN A 143 -37.71 29.51 -23.46
N ASP A 144 -38.73 28.68 -23.25
CA ASP A 144 -39.37 28.50 -21.95
C ASP A 144 -39.03 27.17 -21.27
N GLY A 145 -38.54 26.19 -22.02
CA GLY A 145 -38.18 24.87 -21.52
C GLY A 145 -36.81 24.84 -20.84
N PHE A 146 -36.68 24.04 -19.78
CA PHE A 146 -35.42 23.88 -19.04
C PHE A 146 -34.52 22.80 -19.63
N ARG A 147 -35.04 21.90 -20.48
CA ARG A 147 -34.25 20.79 -21.03
C ARG A 147 -33.42 21.27 -22.21
N LYS A 148 -32.10 21.13 -22.14
CA LYS A 148 -31.20 21.41 -23.29
C LYS A 148 -31.68 20.61 -24.51
N PRO A 149 -31.80 21.24 -25.69
CA PRO A 149 -31.11 22.47 -26.11
C PRO A 149 -31.82 23.81 -25.77
N ALA A 150 -32.89 23.79 -24.99
CA ALA A 150 -33.56 25.02 -24.55
C ALA A 150 -32.71 25.84 -23.57
N ILE A 151 -32.83 27.17 -23.63
CA ILE A 151 -31.88 28.09 -22.98
C ILE A 151 -32.31 28.58 -21.59
N ARG A 152 -33.43 28.08 -21.06
CA ARG A 152 -34.05 28.62 -19.83
C ARG A 152 -33.14 28.52 -18.60
N MET A 153 -32.31 27.49 -18.48
CA MET A 153 -31.34 27.38 -17.38
C MET A 153 -30.32 28.54 -17.37
N ALA A 154 -29.85 28.98 -18.54
CA ALA A 154 -28.91 30.09 -18.64
C ALA A 154 -29.59 31.46 -18.52
N THR A 155 -30.80 31.64 -19.06
CA THR A 155 -31.55 32.89 -18.86
C THR A 155 -31.94 33.09 -17.40
N THR A 156 -32.33 32.02 -16.70
CA THR A 156 -32.59 32.02 -15.25
C THR A 156 -31.34 32.41 -14.45
N LEU A 157 -30.16 31.89 -14.80
CA LEU A 157 -28.91 32.36 -14.19
C LEU A 157 -28.67 33.85 -14.43
N GLY A 158 -28.95 34.35 -15.63
CA GLY A 158 -28.86 35.78 -15.95
C GLY A 158 -29.77 36.64 -15.07
N GLU A 159 -31.00 36.21 -14.81
CA GLU A 159 -31.96 36.87 -13.90
C GLU A 159 -31.45 36.85 -12.45
N ASN A 160 -30.94 35.71 -11.99
CA ASN A 160 -30.35 35.54 -10.66
C ASN A 160 -29.10 36.42 -10.46
N LEU A 161 -28.28 36.59 -11.49
CA LEU A 161 -27.11 37.46 -11.45
C LEU A 161 -27.48 38.92 -11.23
N LYS A 162 -28.51 39.43 -11.91
CA LYS A 162 -28.99 40.81 -11.69
C LYS A 162 -29.41 41.01 -10.24
N THR A 163 -30.14 40.04 -9.70
CA THR A 163 -30.62 40.07 -8.31
C THR A 163 -29.47 40.00 -7.31
N ALA A 164 -28.55 39.04 -7.46
CA ALA A 164 -27.40 38.84 -6.57
C ALA A 164 -26.44 40.03 -6.61
N CYS A 165 -26.20 40.60 -7.80
CA CYS A 165 -25.31 41.74 -8.00
C CYS A 165 -25.99 43.10 -7.78
N LYS A 166 -27.31 43.14 -7.54
CA LYS A 166 -28.14 44.35 -7.45
C LYS A 166 -27.92 45.31 -8.64
N ASN A 167 -27.93 44.75 -9.85
CA ASN A 167 -27.65 45.46 -11.09
C ASN A 167 -28.57 44.96 -12.22
N ASP A 168 -29.61 45.72 -12.54
CA ASP A 168 -30.61 45.36 -13.56
C ASP A 168 -30.07 45.41 -15.00
N ASP A 169 -28.93 46.08 -15.22
CA ASP A 169 -28.24 46.22 -16.51
C ASP A 169 -27.21 45.11 -16.74
N LEU A 170 -26.86 44.33 -15.72
CA LEU A 170 -25.94 43.21 -15.86
C LEU A 170 -26.49 42.17 -16.84
N ARG A 171 -25.67 41.79 -17.81
CA ARG A 171 -25.96 40.72 -18.78
C ARG A 171 -24.80 39.72 -18.82
N ILE A 172 -25.11 38.48 -19.17
CA ILE A 172 -24.06 37.52 -19.53
C ILE A 172 -23.38 37.98 -20.83
N ASP A 173 -22.06 38.04 -20.82
CA ASP A 173 -21.26 38.36 -21.98
C ASP A 173 -21.20 37.16 -22.92
N LYS A 174 -21.94 37.24 -24.01
CA LYS A 174 -22.03 36.16 -24.99
C LYS A 174 -20.70 35.88 -25.71
N GLY A 175 -19.88 36.90 -25.92
CA GLY A 175 -18.61 36.78 -26.65
C GLY A 175 -17.49 36.15 -25.82
N LEU A 176 -17.60 36.22 -24.49
CA LEU A 176 -16.60 35.66 -23.57
C LEU A 176 -17.08 34.43 -22.80
N SER A 177 -18.37 34.12 -22.86
CA SER A 177 -18.97 32.94 -22.23
C SER A 177 -19.00 31.76 -23.19
N PHE A 178 -19.00 30.55 -22.62
CA PHE A 178 -18.98 29.32 -23.41
C PHE A 178 -19.65 28.16 -22.67
N MET A 179 -19.97 27.10 -23.42
CA MET A 179 -20.50 25.82 -22.93
C MET A 179 -19.47 24.73 -23.21
N VAL A 180 -19.26 23.85 -22.23
CA VAL A 180 -18.53 22.58 -22.37
C VAL A 180 -19.50 21.44 -22.11
N GLY A 181 -19.61 20.50 -23.05
CA GLY A 181 -20.54 19.38 -22.92
C GLY A 181 -20.23 18.27 -23.94
N ASP A 182 -20.50 17.02 -23.59
CA ASP A 182 -20.21 15.87 -24.44
C ASP A 182 -21.23 15.70 -25.59
N SER A 183 -22.42 16.27 -25.47
CA SER A 183 -23.48 16.14 -26.48
C SER A 183 -23.24 17.07 -27.69
N ALA A 184 -22.38 16.63 -28.63
CA ALA A 184 -21.74 17.47 -29.66
C ALA A 184 -22.01 17.10 -31.15
N THR A 185 -22.75 16.03 -31.47
CA THR A 185 -22.96 15.46 -32.82
C THR A 185 -21.71 14.89 -33.54
N LYS A 186 -21.53 13.55 -33.46
CA LYS A 186 -20.76 12.67 -34.37
C LYS A 186 -21.56 11.36 -34.66
N PRO A 187 -21.13 10.46 -35.59
CA PRO A 187 -21.93 9.29 -36.00
C PRO A 187 -22.42 8.36 -34.88
N ASP A 188 -21.73 8.37 -33.74
CA ASP A 188 -21.98 7.50 -32.59
C ASP A 188 -22.69 8.22 -31.42
N ASP A 189 -22.94 9.54 -31.50
CA ASP A 189 -23.60 10.30 -30.44
C ASP A 189 -25.13 10.22 -30.54
N VAL A 190 -25.78 9.97 -29.39
CA VAL A 190 -27.24 9.84 -29.30
C VAL A 190 -27.96 11.21 -29.28
N SER A 191 -27.26 12.33 -29.00
CA SER A 191 -27.82 13.69 -28.97
C SER A 191 -26.79 14.82 -29.20
N ASP A 192 -27.27 16.00 -29.60
CA ASP A 192 -26.50 17.25 -29.85
C ASP A 192 -26.86 18.41 -28.88
N SER A 193 -27.47 18.07 -27.76
CA SER A 193 -28.17 19.02 -26.90
C SER A 193 -27.29 20.14 -26.31
N ASP A 194 -26.02 19.87 -26.02
CA ASP A 194 -25.10 20.86 -25.44
C ASP A 194 -24.60 21.85 -26.49
N ARG A 195 -24.25 21.33 -27.67
CA ARG A 195 -23.87 22.14 -28.81
C ARG A 195 -25.01 23.05 -29.24
N THR A 196 -26.20 22.48 -29.40
CA THR A 196 -27.39 23.22 -29.81
C THR A 196 -27.86 24.20 -28.72
N PHE A 197 -27.67 23.89 -27.44
CA PHE A 197 -27.84 24.86 -26.34
C PHE A 197 -26.92 26.07 -26.49
N ALA A 198 -25.63 25.84 -26.75
CA ALA A 198 -24.65 26.90 -26.94
C ALA A 198 -24.99 27.78 -28.15
N GLU A 199 -25.39 27.17 -29.26
CA GLU A 199 -25.84 27.86 -30.48
C GLU A 199 -27.09 28.70 -30.23
N ASN A 200 -28.12 28.13 -29.59
CA ASN A 200 -29.35 28.84 -29.24
C ASN A 200 -29.08 30.01 -28.30
N PHE A 201 -28.19 29.83 -27.31
CA PHE A 201 -27.81 30.88 -26.38
C PHE A 201 -26.76 31.84 -26.97
N LYS A 202 -26.22 31.57 -28.16
CA LYS A 202 -25.21 32.35 -28.87
C LYS A 202 -23.90 32.49 -28.09
N ILE A 203 -23.39 31.39 -27.56
CA ILE A 203 -22.09 31.29 -26.86
C ILE A 203 -21.21 30.24 -27.55
N THR A 204 -19.90 30.30 -27.31
CA THR A 204 -18.96 29.32 -27.87
C THR A 204 -19.20 27.92 -27.27
N PHE A 205 -18.99 26.88 -28.05
CA PHE A 205 -19.06 25.47 -27.59
C PHE A 205 -17.69 24.81 -27.65
N PHE A 206 -17.37 24.00 -26.64
CA PHE A 206 -16.18 23.15 -26.59
C PHE A 206 -16.55 21.72 -26.21
N GLU A 207 -15.90 20.75 -26.85
CA GLU A 207 -15.99 19.35 -26.42
C GLU A 207 -15.06 19.10 -25.20
N PRO A 208 -15.48 18.29 -24.21
CA PRO A 208 -14.70 18.02 -23.00
C PRO A 208 -13.30 17.46 -23.30
N LYS A 209 -13.19 16.57 -24.29
CA LYS A 209 -11.92 15.93 -24.67
C LYS A 209 -10.84 16.94 -25.07
N ASP A 210 -11.24 18.04 -25.70
CA ASP A 210 -10.34 19.08 -26.17
C ASP A 210 -10.14 20.12 -25.06
N PHE A 211 -11.22 20.49 -24.36
CA PHE A 211 -11.20 21.48 -23.30
C PHE A 211 -10.35 21.05 -22.09
N PHE A 212 -10.50 19.80 -21.65
CA PHE A 212 -9.73 19.21 -20.56
C PHE A 212 -8.45 18.48 -21.04
N GLY A 213 -8.24 18.38 -22.36
CA GLY A 213 -7.02 17.83 -22.95
C GLY A 213 -6.92 16.29 -22.94
N TRP A 214 -8.02 15.56 -22.78
CA TRP A 214 -8.06 14.10 -22.87
C TRP A 214 -7.66 13.58 -24.25
N ALA A 215 -7.89 14.36 -25.31
CA ALA A 215 -7.46 14.04 -26.67
C ALA A 215 -5.93 13.86 -26.78
N ASN A 216 -5.15 14.57 -25.95
CA ASN A 216 -3.69 14.44 -25.88
C ASN A 216 -3.27 13.06 -25.37
N PHE A 217 -4.14 12.39 -24.62
CA PHE A 217 -3.97 11.02 -24.16
C PHE A 217 -4.70 10.03 -25.07
N GLY A 218 -5.11 10.43 -26.28
CA GLY A 218 -5.79 9.57 -27.24
C GLY A 218 -7.18 9.09 -26.79
N ILE A 219 -7.84 9.86 -25.92
CA ILE A 219 -9.21 9.59 -25.46
C ILE A 219 -10.13 10.60 -26.14
N THR A 220 -10.99 10.10 -27.04
CA THR A 220 -11.90 10.94 -27.83
C THR A 220 -13.33 10.96 -27.31
N ASP A 221 -13.65 10.06 -26.38
CA ASP A 221 -14.94 9.95 -25.70
C ASP A 221 -14.72 9.22 -24.37
N ILE A 222 -15.41 9.66 -23.31
CA ILE A 222 -15.36 9.07 -21.97
C ILE A 222 -16.62 8.26 -21.64
N ASN A 223 -17.63 8.29 -22.51
CA ASN A 223 -18.89 7.60 -22.35
C ASN A 223 -18.75 6.07 -22.34
N HIS A 224 -19.68 5.42 -21.63
CA HIS A 224 -19.91 3.98 -21.71
C HIS A 224 -20.69 3.65 -22.97
N ASP A 225 -19.98 3.35 -24.05
CA ASP A 225 -20.61 3.13 -25.35
C ASP A 225 -21.53 1.88 -25.37
N LYS A 226 -22.67 1.95 -26.08
CA LYS A 226 -23.66 0.86 -26.18
C LYS A 226 -23.32 -0.12 -27.31
N GLY A 227 -22.07 -0.57 -27.44
CA GLY A 227 -21.75 -1.53 -28.51
C GLY A 227 -20.39 -2.23 -28.45
N GLU A 228 -19.37 -1.64 -27.82
CA GLU A 228 -18.02 -2.22 -27.87
C GLU A 228 -17.75 -3.28 -26.81
N LYS A 229 -16.85 -4.22 -27.12
CA LYS A 229 -16.41 -5.30 -26.21
C LYS A 229 -15.48 -4.82 -25.07
N ASN A 230 -15.09 -3.54 -25.06
CA ASN A 230 -14.11 -2.94 -24.12
C ASN A 230 -14.71 -1.81 -23.26
N LYS A 231 -16.00 -1.89 -22.89
CA LYS A 231 -16.70 -0.87 -22.07
C LYS A 231 -16.05 -0.58 -20.72
N ASP A 232 -15.20 -1.48 -20.22
CA ASP A 232 -14.70 -1.47 -18.85
C ASP A 232 -13.52 -0.52 -18.60
N LYS A 233 -13.04 0.21 -19.62
CA LYS A 233 -11.67 0.75 -19.54
C LYS A 233 -11.46 2.22 -19.87
N LYS A 234 -12.40 3.05 -20.35
CA LYS A 234 -12.03 4.40 -20.85
C LYS A 234 -11.44 5.35 -19.78
N LEU A 235 -12.07 5.50 -18.62
CA LEU A 235 -11.51 6.29 -17.50
C LEU A 235 -10.27 5.61 -16.87
N PRO A 236 -10.28 4.31 -16.55
CA PRO A 236 -9.07 3.61 -16.12
C PRO A 236 -7.91 3.71 -17.11
N LEU A 237 -8.18 3.66 -18.41
CA LEU A 237 -7.19 3.79 -19.49
C LEU A 237 -6.66 5.22 -19.61
N LEU A 238 -7.51 6.23 -19.42
CA LEU A 238 -7.05 7.62 -19.35
C LEU A 238 -6.08 7.79 -18.17
N ILE A 239 -6.42 7.24 -17.00
CA ILE A 239 -5.55 7.27 -15.81
C ILE A 239 -4.26 6.51 -16.10
N GLU A 240 -4.32 5.29 -16.65
CA GLU A 240 -3.14 4.51 -17.04
C GLU A 240 -2.23 5.28 -18.00
N ARG A 241 -2.80 5.99 -18.98
CA ARG A 241 -2.03 6.81 -19.93
C ARG A 241 -1.41 8.05 -19.27
N ILE A 242 -2.07 8.63 -18.28
CA ILE A 242 -1.50 9.69 -17.43
C ILE A 242 -0.31 9.14 -16.64
N GLU A 243 -0.44 8.01 -15.95
CA GLU A 243 0.65 7.36 -15.20
C GLU A 243 1.85 7.01 -16.09
N ARG A 244 1.58 6.53 -17.30
CA ARG A 244 2.64 6.20 -18.26
C ARG A 244 3.41 7.44 -18.70
N GLU A 245 2.72 8.55 -18.94
CA GLU A 245 3.38 9.81 -19.29
C GLU A 245 4.17 10.38 -18.10
N ILE A 246 3.69 10.22 -16.86
CA ILE A 246 4.45 10.54 -15.64
C ILE A 246 5.77 9.76 -15.65
N GLY A 247 5.71 8.43 -15.75
CA GLY A 247 6.92 7.59 -15.76
C GLY A 247 7.87 7.94 -16.90
N ARG A 248 7.35 8.24 -18.10
CA ARG A 248 8.17 8.68 -19.24
C ARG A 248 8.90 9.99 -18.94
N LEU A 249 8.20 11.01 -18.42
CA LEU A 249 8.79 12.31 -18.09
C LEU A 249 9.80 12.22 -16.94
N GLU A 250 9.55 11.32 -15.97
CA GLU A 250 10.48 11.02 -14.87
C GLU A 250 11.77 10.37 -15.40
N GLU A 251 11.65 9.35 -16.27
CA GLU A 251 12.79 8.66 -16.88
C GLU A 251 13.63 9.56 -17.80
N THR A 252 12.99 10.43 -18.58
CA THR A 252 13.69 11.29 -19.54
C THR A 252 14.15 12.64 -18.94
N ASN A 253 13.68 12.97 -17.73
CA ASN A 253 13.86 14.28 -17.09
C ASN A 253 13.40 15.45 -18.00
N GLU A 254 12.37 15.21 -18.82
CA GLU A 254 11.79 16.21 -19.71
C GLU A 254 10.63 16.94 -19.03
N ASN A 255 10.52 18.25 -19.31
CA ASN A 255 9.39 19.10 -18.89
C ASN A 255 8.92 18.91 -17.42
N PRO A 256 9.74 19.31 -16.43
CA PRO A 256 9.45 19.11 -15.00
C PRO A 256 8.12 19.70 -14.53
N GLU A 257 7.68 20.81 -15.14
CA GLU A 257 6.38 21.43 -14.82
C GLU A 257 5.22 20.52 -15.20
N ARG A 258 5.27 19.90 -16.40
CA ARG A 258 4.26 18.94 -16.84
C ARG A 258 4.29 17.66 -16.01
N HIS A 259 5.47 17.19 -15.63
CA HIS A 259 5.60 16.05 -14.73
C HIS A 259 4.89 16.32 -13.39
N HIS A 260 5.25 17.42 -12.72
CA HIS A 260 4.65 17.82 -11.45
C HIS A 260 3.13 17.99 -11.53
N GLU A 261 2.66 18.59 -12.63
CA GLU A 261 1.24 18.73 -12.93
C GLU A 261 0.52 17.38 -13.00
N LEU A 262 1.06 16.42 -13.75
CA LEU A 262 0.43 15.11 -13.93
C LEU A 262 0.45 14.28 -12.65
N VAL A 263 1.55 14.34 -11.88
CA VAL A 263 1.65 13.69 -10.56
C VAL A 263 0.59 14.25 -9.60
N THR A 264 0.43 15.57 -9.58
CA THR A 264 -0.58 16.24 -8.74
C THR A 264 -1.99 15.82 -9.15
N GLU A 265 -2.28 15.80 -10.46
CA GLU A 265 -3.57 15.38 -10.99
C GLU A 265 -3.89 13.92 -10.63
N SER A 266 -2.96 13.00 -10.91
CA SER A 266 -3.10 11.57 -10.59
C SER A 266 -3.38 11.35 -9.11
N THR A 267 -2.58 11.96 -8.24
CA THR A 267 -2.71 11.81 -6.78
C THR A 267 -4.07 12.30 -6.30
N ASN A 268 -4.52 13.46 -6.78
CA ASN A 268 -5.81 14.03 -6.45
C ASN A 268 -6.99 13.16 -6.92
N LEU A 269 -6.91 12.62 -8.15
CA LEU A 269 -7.93 11.73 -8.68
C LEU A 269 -8.02 10.42 -7.89
N LYS A 270 -6.89 9.76 -7.60
CA LYS A 270 -6.85 8.54 -6.78
C LYS A 270 -7.50 8.79 -5.43
N ARG A 271 -7.15 9.90 -4.79
CA ARG A 271 -7.72 10.32 -3.51
C ARG A 271 -9.23 10.54 -3.57
N ILE A 272 -9.71 11.27 -4.58
CA ILE A 272 -11.10 11.76 -4.58
C ILE A 272 -12.11 10.77 -5.13
N ASN A 273 -11.66 9.92 -6.06
CA ASN A 273 -12.50 8.95 -6.72
C ASN A 273 -12.46 7.57 -6.06
N GLN A 274 -11.62 7.38 -5.03
CA GLN A 274 -11.39 6.08 -4.40
C GLN A 274 -11.21 4.98 -5.46
N PHE A 275 -10.47 5.29 -6.54
CA PHE A 275 -10.00 4.24 -7.44
C PHE A 275 -9.27 3.25 -6.55
N SER A 276 -9.61 1.97 -6.64
CA SER A 276 -8.97 0.94 -5.82
C SER A 276 -7.47 1.08 -5.98
N GLN A 277 -6.83 1.66 -4.97
CA GLN A 277 -5.39 1.78 -4.96
C GLN A 277 -4.91 0.36 -4.79
N ILE A 278 -4.18 -0.14 -5.79
CA ILE A 278 -3.43 -1.37 -5.63
C ILE A 278 -2.34 -1.03 -4.62
N LEU A 279 -2.45 -1.63 -3.45
CA LEU A 279 -1.53 -1.47 -2.35
C LEU A 279 -0.63 -2.69 -2.28
N ARG A 280 0.65 -2.47 -2.00
CA ARG A 280 1.62 -3.55 -1.83
C ARG A 280 2.18 -3.62 -0.42
N LEU A 281 2.05 -4.79 0.22
CA LEU A 281 2.78 -5.14 1.43
C LEU A 281 3.93 -6.09 1.06
N VAL A 282 5.13 -5.78 1.55
CA VAL A 282 6.30 -6.66 1.45
C VAL A 282 6.75 -7.07 2.86
N HIS A 283 7.08 -8.35 3.03
CA HIS A 283 7.71 -8.85 4.24
C HIS A 283 9.03 -9.55 3.93
N PHE A 284 10.03 -9.33 4.79
CA PHE A 284 11.33 -9.98 4.68
C PHE A 284 11.93 -10.24 6.07
N ASN A 285 12.10 -11.50 6.47
CA ASN A 285 13.05 -11.82 7.55
C ASN A 285 14.47 -11.59 7.02
N ILE A 286 15.12 -10.52 7.49
CA ILE A 286 16.40 -10.05 6.95
C ILE A 286 17.61 -10.67 7.64
N LYS A 287 17.41 -11.57 8.61
CA LYS A 287 18.46 -12.28 9.36
C LYS A 287 19.54 -11.37 9.96
N GLU A 288 19.45 -11.13 11.26
CA GLU A 288 20.56 -10.53 12.05
C GLU A 288 21.12 -9.20 11.50
N LEU A 289 20.27 -8.29 11.01
CA LEU A 289 20.72 -7.02 10.45
C LEU A 289 21.03 -5.98 11.54
N THR A 290 22.31 -5.84 11.89
CA THR A 290 22.81 -4.95 12.95
C THR A 290 23.11 -3.53 12.47
N THR A 291 23.31 -2.60 13.39
CA THR A 291 23.76 -1.23 13.10
C THR A 291 25.14 -1.22 12.42
N ALA A 292 26.06 -2.09 12.84
CA ALA A 292 27.38 -2.19 12.22
C ALA A 292 27.27 -2.54 10.73
N LYS A 293 26.40 -3.51 10.38
CA LYS A 293 26.12 -3.87 8.97
C LYS A 293 25.49 -2.70 8.21
N LEU A 294 24.52 -2.00 8.81
CA LEU A 294 23.85 -0.84 8.20
C LEU A 294 24.79 0.35 7.96
N ASN A 295 25.83 0.52 8.77
CA ASN A 295 26.80 1.60 8.62
C ASN A 295 27.93 1.28 7.63
N ASP A 296 28.07 0.01 7.23
CA ASP A 296 29.05 -0.41 6.22
C ASP A 296 28.42 -0.34 4.83
N GLU A 297 28.81 0.68 4.05
CA GLU A 297 28.32 0.89 2.67
C GLU A 297 28.72 -0.22 1.70
N SER A 298 29.69 -1.09 2.07
CA SER A 298 30.08 -2.25 1.26
C SER A 298 29.37 -3.55 1.68
N ASN A 299 28.44 -3.46 2.64
CA ASN A 299 27.77 -4.62 3.19
C ASN A 299 26.79 -5.23 2.18
N ARG A 300 27.14 -6.42 1.68
CA ARG A 300 26.34 -7.14 0.67
C ARG A 300 24.94 -7.51 1.13
N GLN A 301 24.72 -7.69 2.43
CA GLN A 301 23.38 -7.99 2.97
C GLN A 301 22.48 -6.76 2.82
N VAL A 302 22.98 -5.58 3.19
CA VAL A 302 22.28 -4.30 3.07
C VAL A 302 22.03 -3.95 1.60
N GLU A 303 23.03 -4.08 0.74
CA GLU A 303 22.89 -3.86 -0.70
C GLU A 303 21.82 -4.76 -1.31
N SER A 304 21.87 -6.06 -1.02
CA SER A 304 20.90 -7.04 -1.50
C SER A 304 19.47 -6.73 -1.01
N ALA A 305 19.32 -6.42 0.27
CA ALA A 305 18.03 -6.07 0.87
C ALA A 305 17.45 -4.80 0.26
N THR A 306 18.26 -3.75 0.17
CA THR A 306 17.85 -2.45 -0.36
C THR A 306 17.45 -2.56 -1.82
N ASN A 307 18.24 -3.22 -2.67
CA ASN A 307 17.92 -3.47 -4.08
C ASN A 307 16.62 -4.27 -4.23
N THR A 308 16.48 -5.35 -3.46
CA THR A 308 15.32 -6.25 -3.49
C THR A 308 14.04 -5.52 -3.12
N ILE A 309 14.00 -4.89 -1.94
CA ILE A 309 12.82 -4.19 -1.44
C ILE A 309 12.51 -2.97 -2.31
N SER A 310 13.55 -2.25 -2.77
CA SER A 310 13.37 -1.16 -3.72
C SER A 310 12.71 -1.65 -4.99
N SER A 311 13.13 -2.77 -5.60
CA SER A 311 12.52 -3.27 -6.84
C SER A 311 11.02 -3.59 -6.71
N LEU A 312 10.58 -3.97 -5.51
CA LEU A 312 9.19 -4.35 -5.23
C LEU A 312 8.25 -3.15 -5.07
N ASN A 313 8.73 -1.92 -4.90
CA ASN A 313 7.89 -0.73 -4.71
C ASN A 313 6.78 -0.85 -3.62
N PRO A 314 7.11 -1.25 -2.39
CA PRO A 314 6.12 -1.45 -1.34
C PRO A 314 5.45 -0.15 -0.90
N ASP A 315 4.20 -0.24 -0.44
CA ASP A 315 3.51 0.80 0.35
C ASP A 315 3.57 0.52 1.86
N PHE A 316 3.72 -0.75 2.21
CA PHE A 316 3.93 -1.24 3.57
C PHE A 316 5.11 -2.22 3.57
N ILE A 317 5.95 -2.16 4.60
CA ILE A 317 7.11 -3.05 4.74
C ILE A 317 7.13 -3.64 6.16
N SER A 318 7.30 -4.95 6.26
CA SER A 318 7.56 -5.65 7.52
C SER A 318 8.91 -6.34 7.48
N PHE A 319 9.77 -6.11 8.47
CA PHE A 319 11.03 -6.82 8.63
C PHE A 319 11.03 -7.65 9.91
N ASN A 320 11.52 -8.89 9.84
CA ASN A 320 11.95 -9.62 11.02
C ASN A 320 13.47 -9.66 11.07
N GLU A 321 14.01 -9.74 12.28
CA GLU A 321 15.45 -9.74 12.54
C GLU A 321 16.23 -8.52 12.06
N ILE A 322 15.54 -7.38 11.97
CA ILE A 322 16.19 -6.09 12.04
C ILE A 322 16.42 -5.76 13.52
N GLN A 323 17.68 -5.63 13.91
CA GLN A 323 18.05 -5.58 15.32
C GLN A 323 17.65 -4.22 15.91
N TYR A 324 16.99 -4.21 17.06
CA TYR A 324 16.68 -2.96 17.75
C TYR A 324 17.96 -2.42 18.37
N ASP A 325 18.45 -1.29 17.84
CA ASP A 325 19.64 -0.66 18.37
C ASP A 325 19.34 -0.03 19.73
N LEU A 326 20.26 -0.27 20.64
CA LEU A 326 20.32 0.38 21.94
C LEU A 326 21.69 1.05 22.09
N PRO A 327 21.77 2.10 22.92
CA PRO A 327 23.03 2.78 23.17
C PRO A 327 24.09 1.79 23.66
N PHE A 328 25.23 1.74 22.97
CA PHE A 328 26.39 0.91 23.31
C PHE A 328 26.11 -0.61 23.31
N VAL A 329 25.14 -1.07 22.52
CA VAL A 329 24.78 -2.50 22.37
C VAL A 329 24.80 -2.90 20.90
N PRO A 330 25.53 -3.96 20.50
CA PRO A 330 26.32 -4.85 21.36
C PRO A 330 27.66 -4.27 21.86
N THR A 331 28.21 -3.23 21.21
CA THR A 331 29.53 -2.68 21.55
C THR A 331 29.49 -1.19 21.81
N VAL A 332 30.50 -0.69 22.54
CA VAL A 332 30.66 0.74 22.87
C VAL A 332 30.96 1.62 21.65
N GLU A 333 31.34 1.02 20.52
CA GLU A 333 31.59 1.72 19.25
C GLU A 333 30.29 2.08 18.53
N GLN A 334 29.16 1.48 18.95
CA GLN A 334 27.86 1.81 18.43
C GLN A 334 27.35 3.13 19.06
N PRO A 335 26.90 4.10 18.24
CA PRO A 335 26.41 5.38 18.75
C PRO A 335 25.26 5.20 19.74
N ASP A 336 25.04 6.21 20.59
CA ASP A 336 23.87 6.34 21.46
C ASP A 336 22.61 6.54 20.59
N SER A 337 22.12 5.44 20.02
CA SER A 337 20.91 5.41 19.20
C SER A 337 19.97 4.33 19.71
N LYS A 338 18.68 4.67 19.68
CA LYS A 338 17.61 3.83 20.18
C LYS A 338 16.53 3.66 19.12
N GLY A 339 16.36 2.43 18.63
CA GLY A 339 15.31 2.08 17.67
C GLY A 339 15.38 2.82 16.33
N LYS A 340 16.58 3.12 15.82
CA LYS A 340 16.82 3.83 14.56
C LYS A 340 17.18 2.92 13.38
N ASN A 341 17.50 1.64 13.59
CA ASN A 341 17.89 0.75 12.50
C ASN A 341 16.83 0.59 11.40
N LEU A 342 15.54 0.54 11.76
CA LEU A 342 14.46 0.47 10.77
C LEU A 342 14.43 1.73 9.89
N GLU A 343 14.50 2.91 10.49
CA GLU A 343 14.54 4.19 9.77
C GLU A 343 15.75 4.25 8.82
N ARG A 344 16.95 3.90 9.31
CA ARG A 344 18.19 3.85 8.50
C ARG A 344 18.05 2.94 7.27
N LEU A 345 17.48 1.74 7.44
CA LEU A 345 17.29 0.81 6.32
C LEU A 345 16.30 1.38 5.30
N ILE A 346 15.19 1.96 5.78
CA ILE A 346 14.16 2.57 4.92
C ILE A 346 14.72 3.77 4.16
N GLU A 347 15.53 4.63 4.79
CA GLU A 347 16.24 5.72 4.12
C GLU A 347 17.13 5.21 2.98
N LYS A 348 17.90 4.14 3.21
CA LYS A 348 18.72 3.52 2.15
C LYS A 348 17.88 2.95 1.00
N ILE A 349 16.73 2.34 1.29
CA ILE A 349 15.77 1.87 0.28
C ILE A 349 15.23 3.05 -0.56
N ILE A 350 14.91 4.19 0.07
CA ILE A 350 14.39 5.38 -0.62
C ILE A 350 15.47 6.00 -1.50
N LEU A 351 16.68 6.19 -0.97
CA LEU A 351 17.79 6.80 -1.70
C LEU A 351 18.16 6.02 -2.97
N ASN A 352 18.05 4.69 -2.92
CA ASN A 352 18.33 3.83 -4.09
C ASN A 352 17.38 4.07 -5.27
N ARG A 353 16.24 4.74 -5.05
CA ARG A 353 15.29 5.10 -6.12
C ARG A 353 15.45 6.52 -6.67
N ASN A 354 16.28 7.37 -6.07
CA ASN A 354 16.45 8.77 -6.48
C ASN A 354 15.13 9.59 -6.46
N ILE A 355 14.18 9.23 -5.58
CA ILE A 355 12.85 9.84 -5.46
C ILE A 355 12.84 10.81 -4.26
N GLU A 356 12.06 11.91 -4.34
CA GLU A 356 11.78 12.79 -3.20
C GLU A 356 11.29 12.00 -1.97
N PHE A 357 11.80 12.34 -0.78
CA PHE A 357 11.51 11.66 0.49
C PHE A 357 9.99 11.57 0.77
N PRO A 358 9.35 10.39 0.58
CA PRO A 358 8.02 10.20 1.13
C PRO A 358 8.17 10.09 2.65
N SER A 359 7.31 10.76 3.42
CA SER A 359 7.30 10.58 4.87
C SER A 359 6.79 9.18 5.20
N TRP A 360 7.63 8.32 5.79
CA TRP A 360 7.23 7.00 6.28
C TRP A 360 6.90 7.05 7.77
N GLY A 361 5.85 6.33 8.18
CA GLY A 361 5.57 6.01 9.57
C GLY A 361 6.22 4.70 9.98
N TYR A 362 6.72 4.60 11.21
CA TYR A 362 7.42 3.42 11.73
C TYR A 362 6.77 2.88 13.00
N THR A 363 6.77 1.55 13.17
CA THR A 363 6.56 0.86 14.44
C THR A 363 7.74 -0.09 14.64
N PHE A 364 8.54 0.16 15.67
CA PHE A 364 9.75 -0.62 15.93
C PHE A 364 10.04 -0.57 17.42
N GLU A 365 9.95 -1.72 18.09
CA GLU A 365 10.13 -1.84 19.53
C GLU A 365 11.10 -2.97 19.87
N GLU A 366 11.72 -2.87 21.04
CA GLU A 366 12.68 -3.84 21.55
C GLU A 366 12.03 -5.21 21.79
N ALA A 367 12.65 -6.26 21.28
CA ALA A 367 12.29 -7.65 21.58
C ALA A 367 12.77 -8.10 22.97
N ASN A 368 12.06 -9.03 23.60
CA ASN A 368 12.50 -9.68 24.85
C ASN A 368 13.76 -10.55 24.68
N THR A 369 14.15 -10.83 23.45
CA THR A 369 15.30 -11.68 23.13
C THR A 369 16.58 -10.96 23.47
N GLY A 370 17.42 -11.61 24.27
CA GLY A 370 18.70 -11.07 24.70
C GLY A 370 18.61 -10.08 25.86
N ARG A 371 17.40 -9.81 26.39
CA ARG A 371 17.16 -8.91 27.53
C ARG A 371 18.04 -9.28 28.74
N ASN A 372 18.26 -10.58 28.98
CA ASN A 372 19.12 -11.07 30.06
C ASN A 372 20.51 -11.53 29.60
N ALA A 373 20.95 -11.13 28.40
CA ALA A 373 22.29 -11.43 27.93
C ALA A 373 23.35 -10.79 28.84
N ARG A 374 24.52 -11.42 28.92
CA ARG A 374 25.66 -10.99 29.73
C ARG A 374 26.77 -10.45 28.83
N LYS A 375 27.50 -9.48 29.36
CA LYS A 375 28.68 -8.91 28.70
C LYS A 375 29.88 -9.84 28.86
N ARG A 376 30.68 -10.00 27.80
CA ARG A 376 31.81 -10.95 27.75
C ARG A 376 33.06 -10.49 28.51
N ASP A 377 33.29 -9.18 28.54
CA ASP A 377 34.43 -8.49 29.18
C ASP A 377 33.96 -7.46 30.23
N GLY A 378 32.68 -7.52 30.61
CA GLY A 378 32.04 -6.52 31.48
C GLY A 378 31.61 -5.24 30.76
N ILE A 379 31.92 -5.09 29.47
CA ILE A 379 31.68 -3.87 28.68
C ILE A 379 30.80 -4.18 27.46
N ASN A 380 31.19 -5.15 26.64
CA ASN A 380 30.59 -5.50 25.36
C ASN A 380 29.83 -6.84 25.42
N TYR A 381 28.83 -6.96 24.56
CA TYR A 381 28.16 -8.23 24.26
C TYR A 381 28.90 -8.96 23.13
N PHE A 382 28.47 -10.19 22.84
CA PHE A 382 28.84 -10.84 21.58
C PHE A 382 28.02 -10.25 20.44
N GLU A 383 28.62 -10.07 19.27
CA GLU A 383 27.93 -9.58 18.07
C GLU A 383 27.45 -10.74 17.20
N ASP A 384 28.30 -11.77 17.05
CA ASP A 384 28.00 -12.97 16.27
C ASP A 384 27.46 -14.07 17.20
N PRO A 385 26.18 -14.48 17.05
CA PRO A 385 25.62 -15.57 17.83
C PRO A 385 26.21 -16.94 17.50
N ASN A 386 26.93 -17.07 16.38
CA ASN A 386 27.65 -18.29 16.00
C ASN A 386 29.03 -18.41 16.64
N ASP A 387 29.51 -17.37 17.34
CA ASP A 387 30.74 -17.48 18.11
C ASP A 387 30.61 -18.63 19.14
N PRO A 388 31.58 -19.56 19.22
CA PRO A 388 31.51 -20.73 20.11
C PRO A 388 31.28 -20.37 21.58
N GLU A 389 31.68 -19.19 22.03
CA GLU A 389 31.50 -18.72 23.40
C GLU A 389 30.21 -17.92 23.61
N ALA A 390 29.61 -17.37 22.56
CA ALA A 390 28.46 -16.46 22.68
C ALA A 390 27.28 -17.08 23.42
N ARG A 391 27.02 -18.38 23.20
CA ARG A 391 25.94 -19.11 23.88
C ARG A 391 26.09 -19.15 25.41
N ASN A 392 27.32 -19.08 25.93
CA ASN A 392 27.55 -19.02 27.38
C ASN A 392 27.10 -17.69 27.98
N PHE A 393 27.05 -16.63 27.18
CA PHE A 393 26.70 -15.27 27.60
C PHE A 393 25.30 -14.86 27.20
N ALA A 394 24.69 -15.59 26.27
CA ALA A 394 23.32 -15.40 25.86
C ALA A 394 22.31 -15.39 27.01
N ASP A 395 21.19 -14.73 26.75
CA ASP A 395 19.97 -14.84 27.55
C ASP A 395 19.60 -16.32 27.70
N GLN A 396 19.40 -16.74 28.96
CA GLN A 396 19.11 -18.13 29.27
C GLN A 396 17.67 -18.52 28.98
N VAL A 397 16.76 -17.54 28.89
CA VAL A 397 15.33 -17.73 28.57
C VAL A 397 15.09 -17.43 27.08
N ASN A 398 15.53 -16.22 26.67
CA ASN A 398 15.47 -15.59 25.34
C ASN A 398 16.45 -16.11 24.25
N PHE A 399 17.55 -16.75 24.62
CA PHE A 399 18.67 -17.16 23.75
C PHE A 399 19.50 -16.04 23.08
N GLY A 400 19.01 -14.80 22.97
CA GLY A 400 19.78 -13.72 22.36
C GLY A 400 21.09 -13.38 23.05
N VAL A 401 22.10 -12.99 22.29
CA VAL A 401 23.47 -12.69 22.75
C VAL A 401 23.68 -11.20 23.09
N PHE A 402 22.72 -10.34 22.74
CA PHE A 402 22.62 -8.94 23.18
C PHE A 402 21.14 -8.48 23.24
N PRO A 403 20.80 -7.46 24.05
CA PRO A 403 19.44 -6.93 24.15
C PRO A 403 18.87 -6.36 22.83
N GLY A 404 17.58 -6.58 22.57
CA GLY A 404 16.92 -6.11 21.35
C GLY A 404 17.15 -6.99 20.12
N GLN A 405 17.75 -8.17 20.31
CA GLN A 405 18.04 -9.08 19.22
C GLN A 405 16.74 -9.67 18.61
N TYR A 406 16.75 -9.95 17.30
CA TYR A 406 15.63 -10.52 16.53
C TYR A 406 14.35 -9.68 16.48
N SER A 407 14.45 -8.38 16.73
CA SER A 407 13.31 -7.45 16.72
C SER A 407 12.61 -7.36 15.36
N THR A 408 11.35 -6.90 15.40
CA THR A 408 10.46 -6.78 14.25
C THR A 408 10.13 -5.31 14.00
N GLY A 409 10.29 -4.87 12.75
CA GLY A 409 9.99 -3.51 12.32
C GLY A 409 8.87 -3.45 11.29
N PHE A 410 8.02 -2.43 11.39
CA PHE A 410 6.97 -2.14 10.40
C PHE A 410 7.09 -0.69 9.92
N ALA A 411 7.01 -0.48 8.61
CA ALA A 411 7.03 0.83 7.99
C ALA A 411 5.85 1.01 7.03
N SER A 412 5.26 2.20 6.97
CA SER A 412 4.15 2.51 6.07
C SER A 412 4.30 3.89 5.42
N LYS A 413 3.94 4.01 4.14
CA LYS A 413 3.73 5.32 3.47
C LYS A 413 2.48 6.05 3.99
N PHE A 414 1.61 5.36 4.70
CA PHE A 414 0.37 5.89 5.26
C PHE A 414 0.55 6.22 6.74
N PRO A 415 -0.23 7.18 7.28
CA PRO A 415 -0.14 7.55 8.69
C PRO A 415 -0.49 6.39 9.63
N ILE A 416 0.39 6.10 10.58
CA ILE A 416 0.13 5.19 11.70
C ILE A 416 -0.56 5.99 12.81
N ALA A 417 -1.84 5.75 13.03
CA ALA A 417 -2.66 6.45 14.03
C ALA A 417 -2.41 5.94 15.45
N GLU A 418 -2.18 4.64 15.62
CA GLU A 418 -1.97 4.01 16.92
C GLU A 418 -0.97 2.86 16.83
N ARG A 419 -0.21 2.65 17.91
CA ARG A 419 0.71 1.52 18.08
C ARG A 419 0.42 0.82 19.40
N ARG A 420 0.33 -0.51 19.38
CA ARG A 420 0.26 -1.35 20.57
C ARG A 420 1.32 -2.42 20.49
N VAL A 421 2.06 -2.62 21.57
CA VAL A 421 3.09 -3.65 21.66
C VAL A 421 2.90 -4.43 22.94
N TYR A 422 2.85 -5.75 22.81
CA TYR A 422 2.73 -6.67 23.93
C TYR A 422 3.98 -7.54 24.00
N SER A 423 4.76 -7.36 25.05
CA SER A 423 5.99 -8.12 25.28
C SER A 423 5.94 -8.90 26.60
N ASP A 424 5.32 -8.33 27.64
CA ASP A 424 5.46 -8.82 29.02
C ASP A 424 4.25 -9.62 29.53
N ILE A 425 3.50 -10.29 28.64
CA ILE A 425 2.37 -11.14 29.05
C ILE A 425 2.93 -12.41 29.71
N PRO A 426 2.64 -12.71 30.99
CA PRO A 426 3.08 -13.96 31.60
C PRO A 426 2.42 -15.15 30.89
N TRP A 427 3.20 -16.18 30.55
CA TRP A 427 2.68 -17.32 29.78
C TRP A 427 1.56 -18.06 30.55
N LYS A 428 1.69 -18.22 31.87
CA LYS A 428 0.64 -18.79 32.72
C LYS A 428 -0.65 -17.96 32.78
N THR A 429 -0.59 -16.65 32.53
CA THR A 429 -1.80 -15.82 32.43
C THR A 429 -2.57 -16.15 31.17
N TRP A 430 -1.86 -16.33 30.04
CA TRP A 430 -2.46 -16.73 28.76
C TRP A 430 -2.90 -18.19 28.76
N ASN A 431 -2.08 -19.12 29.25
CA ASN A 431 -2.41 -20.54 29.34
C ASN A 431 -2.28 -21.01 30.80
N PRO A 432 -3.35 -20.92 31.61
CA PRO A 432 -3.32 -21.32 33.02
C PRO A 432 -2.98 -22.80 33.24
N SER A 433 -3.18 -23.64 32.22
CA SER A 433 -2.93 -25.08 32.27
C SER A 433 -1.48 -25.48 31.92
N ILE A 434 -0.64 -24.55 31.47
CA ILE A 434 0.73 -24.86 31.07
C ILE A 434 1.59 -25.26 32.27
N ASP A 435 2.12 -26.48 32.22
CA ASP A 435 3.15 -26.93 33.15
C ASP A 435 4.53 -26.49 32.64
N LEU A 436 5.02 -25.36 33.15
CA LEU A 436 6.34 -24.82 32.77
C LEU A 436 7.50 -25.62 33.37
N GLU A 437 7.26 -26.38 34.44
CA GLU A 437 8.32 -27.10 35.17
C GLU A 437 8.83 -28.32 34.40
N LYS A 438 8.07 -28.78 33.41
CA LYS A 438 8.48 -29.85 32.47
C LYS A 438 9.56 -29.40 31.49
N PHE A 439 9.76 -28.09 31.32
CA PHE A 439 10.73 -27.54 30.39
C PHE A 439 12.04 -27.14 31.08
N THR A 440 13.14 -27.19 30.33
CA THR A 440 14.44 -26.78 30.85
C THR A 440 15.18 -25.80 29.93
N LEU A 441 15.91 -24.87 30.55
CA LEU A 441 16.91 -24.03 29.93
C LEU A 441 18.16 -24.88 29.66
N ASN A 442 18.49 -25.07 28.38
CA ASN A 442 19.67 -25.82 27.93
C ASN A 442 19.82 -27.23 28.54
N GLY A 443 18.72 -27.92 28.84
CA GLY A 443 18.77 -29.28 29.40
C GLY A 443 19.16 -29.35 30.89
N LYS A 444 19.31 -28.22 31.59
CA LYS A 444 19.92 -28.17 32.92
C LYS A 444 19.02 -27.59 34.01
N LYS A 445 18.44 -26.41 33.77
CA LYS A 445 17.68 -25.65 34.78
C LYS A 445 16.21 -25.56 34.37
N GLN A 446 15.27 -25.71 35.30
CA GLN A 446 13.85 -25.54 34.98
C GLN A 446 13.54 -24.13 34.43
N LEU A 447 12.61 -24.07 33.50
CA LEU A 447 12.10 -22.81 32.97
C LEU A 447 11.38 -22.02 34.08
N PRO A 448 11.67 -20.72 34.28
CA PRO A 448 11.00 -19.92 35.31
C PRO A 448 9.49 -19.86 35.10
N THR A 449 8.71 -19.94 36.19
CA THR A 449 7.24 -19.85 36.12
C THR A 449 6.73 -18.47 35.71
N THR A 450 7.60 -17.45 35.75
CA THR A 450 7.36 -16.08 35.33
C THR A 450 7.68 -15.83 33.84
N THR A 451 8.05 -16.87 33.09
CA THR A 451 8.39 -16.74 31.66
C THR A 451 7.23 -16.11 30.88
N GLU A 452 7.56 -15.11 30.08
CA GLU A 452 6.62 -14.40 29.22
C GLU A 452 6.18 -15.27 28.04
N LEU A 453 4.98 -15.05 27.51
CA LEU A 453 4.48 -15.73 26.31
C LEU A 453 5.36 -15.41 25.10
N PHE A 454 5.72 -14.13 24.91
CA PHE A 454 6.51 -13.66 23.78
C PHE A 454 8.00 -13.61 24.11
N ASP A 455 8.82 -14.27 23.28
CA ASP A 455 10.29 -14.19 23.30
C ASP A 455 10.81 -12.97 22.53
N LYS A 456 10.02 -12.44 21.60
CA LYS A 456 10.22 -11.13 20.99
C LYS A 456 9.15 -10.16 21.48
N ASN A 457 8.20 -9.80 20.62
CA ASN A 457 7.06 -8.96 20.93
C ASN A 457 5.93 -9.22 19.92
N PHE A 458 4.70 -8.86 20.30
CA PHE A 458 3.54 -8.84 19.42
C PHE A 458 3.19 -7.38 19.11
N ASN A 459 3.32 -6.97 17.84
CA ASN A 459 3.14 -5.58 17.45
C ASN A 459 1.86 -5.39 16.65
N HIS A 460 1.13 -4.32 16.96
CA HIS A 460 -0.10 -3.92 16.29
C HIS A 460 -0.03 -2.43 15.93
N SER A 461 -0.11 -2.14 14.63
CA SER A 461 -0.16 -0.78 14.09
C SER A 461 -1.53 -0.53 13.45
N ILE A 462 -2.23 0.53 13.87
CA ILE A 462 -3.46 0.97 13.22
C ILE A 462 -3.10 2.04 12.21
N VAL A 463 -3.28 1.73 10.93
CA VAL A 463 -2.88 2.60 9.80
C VAL A 463 -4.12 3.18 9.14
N ILE A 464 -4.06 4.46 8.76
CA ILE A 464 -5.15 5.15 8.06
C ILE A 464 -4.93 5.06 6.56
N VAL A 465 -5.72 4.21 5.90
CA VAL A 465 -5.69 3.98 4.45
C VAL A 465 -7.02 4.43 3.88
N ASN A 466 -7.03 5.45 3.02
CA ASN A 466 -8.26 6.02 2.43
C ASN A 466 -9.33 6.36 3.47
N ASP A 467 -8.93 7.03 4.56
CA ASP A 467 -9.77 7.38 5.72
C ASP A 467 -10.36 6.19 6.51
N LYS A 468 -9.95 4.96 6.20
CA LYS A 468 -10.34 3.73 6.92
C LYS A 468 -9.18 3.26 7.80
N LYS A 469 -9.50 2.71 8.98
CA LYS A 469 -8.53 2.05 9.85
C LYS A 469 -8.22 0.68 9.29
N VAL A 470 -6.94 0.34 9.20
CA VAL A 470 -6.44 -0.99 8.87
C VAL A 470 -5.48 -1.45 9.96
N HIS A 471 -5.74 -2.63 10.52
CA HIS A 471 -4.94 -3.22 11.58
C HIS A 471 -3.80 -4.07 11.00
N PHE A 472 -2.56 -3.63 11.17
CA PHE A 472 -1.38 -4.40 10.80
C PHE A 472 -0.78 -5.07 12.04
N ILE A 473 -0.74 -6.40 12.05
CA ILE A 473 -0.06 -7.19 13.06
C ILE A 473 1.28 -7.64 12.50
N THR A 474 2.39 -7.24 13.12
CA THR A 474 3.71 -7.74 12.75
C THR A 474 4.26 -8.61 13.86
N PHE A 475 4.62 -9.84 13.53
CA PHE A 475 4.85 -10.86 14.53
C PHE A 475 5.96 -11.82 14.14
N HIS A 476 6.86 -12.07 15.07
CA HIS A 476 7.96 -13.03 14.92
C HIS A 476 7.86 -14.00 16.10
N THR A 477 7.41 -15.23 15.85
CA THR A 477 7.22 -16.22 16.93
C THR A 477 8.54 -16.90 17.28
N VAL A 478 8.56 -17.63 18.39
CA VAL A 478 9.65 -18.57 18.70
C VAL A 478 9.70 -19.70 17.65
N PRO A 479 10.89 -20.16 17.21
CA PRO A 479 11.01 -21.30 16.29
C PRO A 479 10.33 -22.55 16.84
N ALA A 480 9.49 -23.22 16.06
CA ALA A 480 8.93 -24.54 16.39
C ALA A 480 9.98 -25.64 16.18
N TYR A 481 11.11 -25.52 16.87
CA TYR A 481 12.25 -26.42 16.76
C TYR A 481 12.95 -26.58 18.11
N GLY A 482 13.44 -27.81 18.38
CA GLY A 482 13.98 -28.18 19.68
C GLY A 482 15.47 -27.93 19.88
N PHE A 483 16.24 -27.66 18.82
CA PHE A 483 17.70 -27.46 18.86
C PHE A 483 18.45 -28.55 19.64
N GLY A 484 18.00 -29.82 19.50
CA GLY A 484 18.59 -30.97 20.19
C GLY A 484 18.17 -31.16 21.65
N SER A 485 17.30 -30.29 22.21
CA SER A 485 16.76 -30.45 23.56
C SER A 485 15.41 -31.17 23.54
N PRO A 486 15.28 -32.35 24.20
CA PRO A 486 13.99 -33.05 24.30
C PRO A 486 13.00 -32.37 25.27
N THR A 487 13.43 -31.38 26.04
CA THR A 487 12.62 -30.65 27.03
C THR A 487 12.48 -29.16 26.69
N THR A 488 12.57 -28.84 25.40
CA THR A 488 12.42 -27.48 24.89
C THR A 488 10.99 -26.95 25.10
N PRO A 489 10.80 -25.68 25.48
CA PRO A 489 9.48 -25.05 25.52
C PRO A 489 8.98 -24.59 24.15
N ASN A 490 9.83 -24.62 23.14
CA ASN A 490 9.61 -23.94 21.86
C ASN A 490 8.35 -24.39 21.11
N PHE A 491 8.06 -25.69 21.09
CA PHE A 491 6.90 -26.22 20.37
C PHE A 491 5.58 -25.73 20.98
N GLU A 492 5.43 -25.81 22.30
CA GLU A 492 4.26 -25.31 23.01
C GLU A 492 4.18 -23.78 23.03
N ARG A 493 5.32 -23.09 23.15
CA ARG A 493 5.35 -21.63 23.14
C ARG A 493 4.96 -21.08 21.76
N ASN A 494 5.44 -21.69 20.67
CA ASN A 494 5.04 -21.34 19.31
C ASN A 494 3.53 -21.55 19.10
N ARG A 495 2.98 -22.72 19.53
CA ARG A 495 1.53 -22.97 19.50
C ARG A 495 0.76 -21.89 20.24
N ASP A 496 1.12 -21.60 21.48
CA ASP A 496 0.37 -20.66 22.33
C ASP A 496 0.48 -19.21 21.83
N GLN A 497 1.63 -18.84 21.24
CA GLN A 497 1.82 -17.57 20.54
C GLN A 497 0.91 -17.43 19.31
N LEU A 498 0.75 -18.49 18.52
CA LEU A 498 -0.16 -18.52 17.38
C LEU A 498 -1.64 -18.57 17.79
N GLU A 499 -1.96 -19.21 18.91
CA GLU A 499 -3.32 -19.17 19.47
C GLU A 499 -3.67 -17.78 19.99
N PHE A 500 -2.70 -17.06 20.56
CA PHE A 500 -2.88 -15.64 20.89
C PHE A 500 -3.14 -14.84 19.63
N LEU A 501 -2.36 -15.02 18.55
CA LEU A 501 -2.60 -14.37 17.27
C LEU A 501 -4.02 -14.66 16.76
N LYS A 502 -4.45 -15.92 16.77
CA LYS A 502 -5.79 -16.32 16.31
C LYS A 502 -6.89 -15.64 17.10
N TRP A 503 -6.84 -15.70 18.42
CA TRP A 503 -7.79 -14.99 19.27
C TRP A 503 -7.77 -13.49 19.01
N TYR A 504 -6.57 -12.89 18.86
CA TYR A 504 -6.44 -11.46 18.65
C TYR A 504 -7.04 -11.00 17.32
N LEU A 505 -6.94 -11.80 16.25
CA LEU A 505 -7.49 -11.50 14.93
C LEU A 505 -8.99 -11.75 14.80
N THR A 506 -9.51 -12.77 15.49
CA THR A 506 -10.88 -13.28 15.28
C THR A 506 -11.83 -13.00 16.44
N GLY A 507 -11.29 -12.69 17.63
CA GLY A 507 -12.03 -12.65 18.89
C GLY A 507 -12.42 -14.03 19.43
N GLU A 508 -12.13 -15.13 18.71
CA GLU A 508 -12.50 -16.48 19.13
C GLU A 508 -11.58 -16.97 20.24
N CYS A 509 -12.12 -17.06 21.46
CA CYS A 509 -11.39 -17.57 22.62
C CYS A 509 -11.63 -19.06 22.83
N VAL A 510 -10.56 -19.86 22.81
CA VAL A 510 -10.62 -21.27 23.23
C VAL A 510 -10.64 -21.35 24.75
N LYS A 511 -11.52 -22.18 25.32
CA LYS A 511 -11.74 -22.31 26.79
C LYS A 511 -10.48 -22.58 27.62
N GLN A 512 -9.43 -23.14 27.01
CA GLN A 512 -8.16 -23.41 27.68
C GLN A 512 -7.36 -22.14 27.98
N TYR A 513 -7.56 -21.06 27.23
CA TYR A 513 -6.78 -19.84 27.33
C TYR A 513 -7.49 -18.76 28.16
N GLY A 514 -6.70 -17.95 28.86
CA GLY A 514 -7.12 -16.84 29.70
C GLY A 514 -7.29 -15.55 28.90
N CYS A 515 -8.13 -15.54 27.85
CA CYS A 515 -8.26 -14.39 26.95
C CYS A 515 -8.56 -13.07 27.69
N ASN A 516 -9.51 -13.10 28.63
CA ASN A 516 -9.86 -11.94 29.45
C ASN A 516 -8.86 -11.67 30.59
N ALA A 517 -8.05 -12.66 30.98
CA ALA A 517 -7.12 -12.54 32.10
C ALA A 517 -5.90 -11.68 31.76
N THR A 518 -5.64 -11.44 30.47
CA THR A 518 -4.55 -10.59 30.00
C THR A 518 -4.86 -9.09 30.09
N GLY A 519 -6.15 -8.71 30.17
CA GLY A 519 -6.59 -7.30 30.06
C GLY A 519 -6.43 -6.70 28.66
N ILE A 520 -6.16 -7.53 27.65
CA ILE A 520 -6.04 -7.14 26.25
C ILE A 520 -7.36 -7.44 25.54
N GLU A 521 -7.76 -6.53 24.64
CA GLU A 521 -8.90 -6.72 23.76
C GLU A 521 -8.43 -7.12 22.36
N PRO A 522 -9.10 -8.07 21.69
CA PRO A 522 -8.80 -8.43 20.30
C PRO A 522 -9.18 -7.28 19.35
N ILE A 523 -8.86 -7.45 18.06
CA ILE A 523 -9.32 -6.53 17.01
C ILE A 523 -10.87 -6.52 17.03
N PRO A 524 -11.52 -5.33 16.97
CA PRO A 524 -12.97 -5.25 16.91
C PRO A 524 -13.53 -6.04 15.71
N TYR A 525 -14.64 -6.73 15.95
CA TYR A 525 -15.28 -7.55 14.92
C TYR A 525 -15.65 -6.71 13.69
N GLY A 526 -15.27 -7.20 12.51
CA GLY A 526 -15.54 -6.54 11.23
C GLY A 526 -14.54 -5.46 10.81
N GLU A 527 -13.47 -5.20 11.58
CA GLU A 527 -12.41 -4.30 11.13
C GLU A 527 -11.40 -5.02 10.21
N PRO A 528 -10.87 -4.33 9.18
CA PRO A 528 -9.91 -4.92 8.25
C PRO A 528 -8.54 -5.08 8.91
N PHE A 529 -7.96 -6.27 8.79
CA PHE A 529 -6.63 -6.57 9.31
C PHE A 529 -5.74 -7.31 8.32
N ILE A 530 -4.44 -7.16 8.52
CA ILE A 530 -3.37 -7.96 7.91
C ILE A 530 -2.39 -8.36 9.02
N ALA A 531 -2.12 -9.65 9.20
CA ALA A 531 -1.04 -10.15 10.05
C ALA A 531 0.09 -10.68 9.20
N VAL A 532 1.33 -10.37 9.54
CA VAL A 532 2.49 -10.72 8.71
C VAL A 532 3.75 -10.95 9.55
N GLY A 533 4.52 -11.97 9.16
CA GLY A 533 5.85 -12.21 9.70
C GLY A 533 6.31 -13.65 9.58
N ASP A 534 7.43 -13.93 10.22
CA ASP A 534 7.99 -15.26 10.42
C ASP A 534 7.30 -15.95 11.62
N PHE A 535 6.41 -16.88 11.29
CA PHE A 535 5.69 -17.71 12.26
C PHE A 535 6.45 -18.99 12.61
N ASN A 536 7.63 -19.16 12.02
CA ASN A 536 8.68 -20.02 12.54
C ASN A 536 8.26 -21.49 12.65
N VAL A 537 7.27 -21.90 11.86
CA VAL A 537 6.73 -23.24 11.78
C VAL A 537 6.24 -23.52 10.37
N ASP A 538 6.71 -24.63 9.79
CA ASP A 538 6.20 -25.09 8.50
C ASP A 538 4.78 -25.63 8.67
N ILE A 539 3.82 -25.04 7.95
CA ILE A 539 2.41 -25.45 7.96
C ILE A 539 2.22 -26.94 7.63
N ASN A 540 3.12 -27.58 6.88
CA ASN A 540 3.02 -29.00 6.54
C ASN A 540 3.68 -29.93 7.57
N SER A 541 4.32 -29.38 8.60
CA SER A 541 4.89 -30.19 9.68
C SER A 541 3.83 -30.74 10.63
N ASP A 542 4.25 -31.70 11.46
CA ASP A 542 3.48 -32.26 12.57
C ASP A 542 3.67 -31.45 13.87
N ASN A 543 4.22 -30.24 13.77
CA ASN A 543 4.40 -29.36 14.92
C ASN A 543 3.06 -28.79 15.39
N LEU A 544 2.94 -28.59 16.71
CA LEU A 544 1.73 -28.05 17.35
C LEU A 544 1.28 -26.70 16.76
N GLY A 545 2.21 -25.80 16.45
CA GLY A 545 1.89 -24.51 15.83
C GLY A 545 1.32 -24.63 14.41
N ALA A 546 1.69 -25.68 13.67
CA ALA A 546 1.21 -25.93 12.32
C ALA A 546 -0.30 -26.23 12.32
N GLU A 547 -0.82 -26.89 13.36
CA GLU A 547 -2.25 -27.13 13.53
C GLU A 547 -3.04 -25.82 13.69
N VAL A 548 -2.48 -24.87 14.46
CA VAL A 548 -3.08 -23.55 14.66
C VAL A 548 -3.09 -22.76 13.34
N LEU A 549 -1.97 -22.75 12.60
CA LEU A 549 -1.89 -22.11 11.28
C LEU A 549 -2.91 -22.70 10.29
N LYS A 550 -3.04 -24.03 10.22
CA LYS A 550 -4.06 -24.69 9.38
C LYS A 550 -5.45 -24.18 9.75
N SER A 551 -5.75 -24.01 11.04
CA SER A 551 -7.04 -23.49 11.51
C SER A 551 -7.28 -22.02 11.13
N LEU A 552 -6.23 -21.19 11.13
CA LEU A 552 -6.29 -19.79 10.68
C LEU A 552 -6.62 -19.70 9.18
N PHE A 553 -5.99 -20.52 8.34
CA PHE A 553 -6.18 -20.49 6.89
C PHE A 553 -7.48 -21.11 6.38
N ILE A 554 -8.28 -21.74 7.25
CA ILE A 554 -9.64 -22.20 6.93
C ILE A 554 -10.71 -21.35 7.62
N HIS A 555 -10.32 -20.35 8.41
CA HIS A 555 -11.25 -19.46 9.09
C HIS A 555 -11.95 -18.56 8.07
N PRO A 556 -13.30 -18.39 8.12
CA PRO A 556 -14.06 -17.68 7.08
C PRO A 556 -13.70 -16.19 6.92
N ASP A 557 -13.16 -15.56 7.96
CA ASP A 557 -12.74 -14.16 7.93
C ASP A 557 -11.29 -13.96 7.47
N ILE A 558 -10.52 -15.03 7.26
CA ILE A 558 -9.10 -14.99 6.90
C ILE A 558 -8.91 -15.61 5.51
N GLN A 559 -8.24 -14.86 4.66
CA GLN A 559 -7.84 -15.23 3.33
C GLN A 559 -6.36 -15.58 3.29
N ARG A 560 -6.01 -16.47 2.37
CA ARG A 560 -4.63 -16.77 2.01
C ARG A 560 -4.11 -15.67 1.11
N TRP A 561 -2.86 -15.27 1.34
CA TRP A 561 -2.20 -14.21 0.58
C TRP A 561 -1.75 -14.63 -0.83
N PHE A 562 -1.73 -15.92 -1.13
CA PHE A 562 -1.41 -16.45 -2.46
C PHE A 562 -2.68 -17.03 -3.14
N PRO A 563 -2.92 -16.74 -4.44
CA PRO A 563 -4.20 -16.99 -5.09
C PRO A 563 -4.49 -18.44 -5.54
N ASP A 564 -3.56 -19.39 -5.38
CA ASP A 564 -3.77 -20.78 -5.84
C ASP A 564 -4.51 -21.65 -4.80
N ASN A 565 -5.48 -22.42 -5.28
CA ASN A 565 -6.18 -23.46 -4.53
C ASN A 565 -5.15 -24.44 -3.97
N TRP A 566 -5.15 -24.61 -2.65
CA TRP A 566 -4.28 -25.53 -1.91
C TRP A 566 -4.10 -26.88 -2.61
N ASP A 567 -2.92 -27.13 -3.14
CA ASP A 567 -2.46 -28.48 -3.44
C ASP A 567 -1.05 -28.65 -2.84
N PRO A 568 -0.87 -29.60 -1.90
CA PRO A 568 0.43 -29.95 -1.31
C PRO A 568 1.55 -30.23 -2.34
N ALA A 569 1.19 -30.52 -3.60
CA ALA A 569 2.14 -30.68 -4.70
C ALA A 569 2.82 -29.37 -5.16
N PHE A 570 2.33 -28.19 -4.79
CA PHE A 570 2.90 -26.88 -5.17
C PHE A 570 3.92 -26.32 -4.15
N ARG A 571 4.55 -27.19 -3.35
CA ARG A 571 5.58 -26.82 -2.36
C ARG A 571 6.60 -25.80 -2.90
N ASN A 572 7.03 -25.94 -4.16
CA ASN A 572 8.03 -25.07 -4.80
C ASN A 572 7.65 -23.57 -4.87
N LYS A 573 6.37 -23.19 -4.75
CA LYS A 573 5.93 -21.79 -4.85
C LYS A 573 5.73 -21.09 -3.50
N THR A 574 5.75 -21.82 -2.40
CA THR A 574 5.43 -21.31 -1.05
C THR A 574 6.59 -21.41 -0.07
N VAL A 575 7.74 -21.97 -0.50
CA VAL A 575 8.97 -21.96 0.29
C VAL A 575 9.38 -20.53 0.55
N THR A 576 9.60 -20.19 1.82
CA THR A 576 10.08 -18.88 2.25
C THR A 576 11.41 -18.97 3.00
N PHE A 577 11.94 -20.17 3.25
CA PHE A 577 13.23 -20.40 3.89
C PHE A 577 14.03 -21.50 3.18
N LEU A 578 15.33 -21.25 3.00
CA LEU A 578 16.30 -22.17 2.40
C LEU A 578 17.59 -22.20 3.24
N SER A 579 17.93 -23.37 3.82
CA SER A 579 19.09 -23.51 4.73
C SER A 579 20.46 -23.20 4.12
N ASP A 580 20.64 -23.44 2.82
CA ASP A 580 21.98 -23.54 2.21
C ASP A 580 22.20 -22.50 1.10
N GLY A 581 22.59 -21.28 1.49
CA GLY A 581 23.18 -20.28 0.57
C GLY A 581 22.48 -20.18 -0.79
N VAL A 582 23.21 -20.43 -1.88
CA VAL A 582 22.70 -20.43 -3.26
C VAL A 582 22.35 -21.82 -3.80
N ASP A 583 22.36 -22.86 -2.96
CA ASP A 583 22.14 -24.25 -3.36
C ASP A 583 20.65 -24.62 -3.32
N LEU A 584 20.08 -24.90 -4.49
CA LEU A 584 18.68 -25.32 -4.67
C LEU A 584 18.52 -26.86 -4.80
N GLY A 585 19.54 -27.63 -4.43
CA GLY A 585 19.54 -29.09 -4.53
C GLY A 585 18.50 -29.78 -3.62
N GLU A 586 18.24 -31.06 -3.90
CA GLU A 586 17.22 -31.88 -3.22
C GLU A 586 17.46 -32.08 -1.71
N THR A 587 18.68 -31.83 -1.21
CA THR A 587 19.02 -31.97 0.21
C THR A 587 18.90 -30.66 0.99
N THR A 588 18.70 -29.52 0.33
CA THR A 588 18.50 -28.23 1.01
C THR A 588 17.23 -28.29 1.83
N LEU A 589 17.27 -27.88 3.11
CA LEU A 589 16.06 -27.78 3.91
C LEU A 589 15.21 -26.61 3.40
N GLN A 590 14.02 -26.93 2.91
CA GLN A 590 13.06 -25.97 2.38
C GLN A 590 11.82 -25.94 3.26
N GLN A 591 11.50 -24.77 3.79
CA GLN A 591 10.34 -24.56 4.66
C GLN A 591 9.56 -23.32 4.27
N GLN A 592 8.27 -23.32 4.61
CA GLN A 592 7.48 -22.10 4.66
C GLN A 592 7.44 -21.61 6.11
N LEU A 593 8.11 -20.51 6.43
CA LEU A 593 8.17 -19.93 7.78
C LEU A 593 7.50 -18.56 7.84
N ASP A 594 7.60 -17.79 6.76
CA ASP A 594 6.97 -16.49 6.59
C ASP A 594 5.54 -16.57 6.01
N TYR A 595 4.61 -15.82 6.61
CA TYR A 595 3.18 -15.82 6.26
C TYR A 595 2.56 -14.43 6.23
N ILE A 596 1.50 -14.27 5.44
CA ILE A 596 0.58 -13.12 5.49
C ILE A 596 -0.86 -13.65 5.66
N LEU A 597 -1.55 -13.24 6.73
CA LEU A 597 -2.96 -13.51 6.96
C LEU A 597 -3.75 -12.23 6.66
N ILE A 598 -4.71 -12.30 5.75
CA ILE A 598 -5.42 -11.11 5.27
C ILE A 598 -6.90 -11.28 5.55
N SER A 599 -7.55 -10.30 6.16
CA SER A 599 -8.99 -10.39 6.41
C SER A 599 -9.80 -10.40 5.10
N LYS A 600 -11.06 -10.87 5.14
CA LYS A 600 -11.98 -10.87 3.98
C LYS A 600 -12.28 -9.50 3.35
N HIS A 601 -11.91 -8.40 4.02
CA HIS A 601 -12.14 -7.02 3.59
C HIS A 601 -11.21 -6.56 2.45
N PHE A 602 -10.28 -7.42 2.05
CA PHE A 602 -9.32 -7.13 0.99
C PHE A 602 -9.59 -8.01 -0.21
N LYS A 603 -9.53 -7.42 -1.40
CA LYS A 603 -9.44 -8.18 -2.64
C LYS A 603 -7.96 -8.36 -2.96
N ILE A 604 -7.49 -9.59 -2.83
CA ILE A 604 -6.11 -9.96 -3.17
C ILE A 604 -6.00 -10.04 -4.69
N LEU A 605 -5.03 -9.32 -5.24
CA LEU A 605 -4.77 -9.26 -6.69
C LEU A 605 -3.62 -10.17 -7.09
N ASN A 606 -2.56 -10.19 -6.28
CA ASN A 606 -1.39 -11.01 -6.49
C ASN A 606 -0.72 -11.32 -5.16
N GLY A 607 -0.04 -12.44 -5.04
CA GLY A 607 0.82 -12.73 -3.90
C GLY A 607 1.83 -13.81 -4.22
N GLU A 608 3.10 -13.51 -3.98
CA GLU A 608 4.22 -14.34 -4.42
C GLU A 608 5.37 -14.30 -3.43
N VAL A 609 6.15 -15.38 -3.41
CA VAL A 609 7.52 -15.37 -2.89
C VAL A 609 8.41 -14.73 -3.96
N PHE A 610 9.07 -13.64 -3.63
CA PHE A 610 9.97 -12.96 -4.55
C PHE A 610 11.30 -13.72 -4.65
N VAL A 611 11.58 -14.25 -5.83
CA VAL A 611 12.87 -14.85 -6.19
C VAL A 611 13.25 -14.33 -7.57
N PRO A 612 14.43 -13.71 -7.76
CA PRO A 612 14.86 -13.29 -9.08
C PRO A 612 15.05 -14.52 -9.97
N LYS A 613 14.88 -14.33 -11.29
CA LYS A 613 15.04 -15.44 -12.24
C LYS A 613 16.43 -16.06 -12.10
N SER A 614 16.45 -17.34 -11.72
CA SER A 614 17.66 -18.11 -11.48
C SER A 614 17.77 -19.26 -12.47
N GLU A 615 19.00 -19.52 -12.91
CA GLU A 615 19.37 -20.79 -13.53
C GLU A 615 20.30 -21.50 -12.55
N PHE A 616 20.18 -22.81 -12.42
CA PHE A 616 21.00 -23.60 -11.50
C PHE A 616 21.57 -24.80 -12.23
N LYS A 617 22.86 -25.07 -12.02
CA LYS A 617 23.52 -26.27 -12.53
C LYS A 617 24.52 -26.82 -11.54
N GLU A 618 24.40 -28.10 -11.22
CA GLU A 618 25.39 -28.86 -10.47
C GLU A 618 26.37 -29.56 -11.43
N TYR A 619 27.66 -29.52 -11.10
CA TYR A 619 28.74 -30.09 -11.92
C TYR A 619 29.37 -31.34 -11.30
N GLY A 620 29.14 -31.58 -10.01
CA GLY A 620 29.61 -32.76 -9.29
C GLY A 620 29.81 -32.50 -7.80
N CYS A 621 29.74 -33.57 -7.01
CA CYS A 621 29.93 -33.57 -5.56
C CYS A 621 31.06 -34.53 -5.16
N PHE A 622 31.88 -34.11 -4.19
CA PHE A 622 33.10 -34.81 -3.79
C PHE A 622 33.18 -34.95 -2.28
N ASN A 623 33.76 -36.04 -1.77
CA ASN A 623 34.05 -36.17 -0.34
C ASN A 623 35.24 -35.30 0.10
N ASN A 624 36.05 -34.85 -0.86
CA ASN A 624 37.22 -34.00 -0.65
C ASN A 624 36.96 -32.59 -1.19
N ILE A 625 37.18 -31.57 -0.34
CA ILE A 625 36.98 -30.17 -0.73
C ILE A 625 37.96 -29.72 -1.82
N ASP A 626 39.19 -30.26 -1.85
CA ASP A 626 40.19 -29.86 -2.85
C ASP A 626 39.80 -30.28 -4.27
N GLU A 627 39.13 -31.44 -4.41
CA GLU A 627 38.58 -31.91 -5.69
C GLU A 627 37.47 -30.98 -6.18
N ALA A 628 36.57 -30.57 -5.28
CA ALA A 628 35.52 -29.61 -5.59
C ALA A 628 36.12 -28.23 -5.95
N ILE A 629 37.14 -27.77 -5.23
CA ILE A 629 37.82 -26.49 -5.54
C ILE A 629 38.46 -26.55 -6.93
N ASN A 630 39.14 -27.65 -7.28
CA ASN A 630 39.75 -27.81 -8.60
C ASN A 630 38.71 -27.81 -9.72
N LEU A 631 37.63 -28.59 -9.58
CA LEU A 631 36.53 -28.55 -10.55
C LEU A 631 35.89 -27.16 -10.63
N SER A 632 35.75 -26.44 -9.51
CA SER A 632 35.19 -25.09 -9.52
C SER A 632 36.02 -24.11 -10.37
N LYS A 633 37.35 -24.24 -10.37
CA LYS A 633 38.24 -23.43 -11.20
C LYS A 633 38.06 -23.76 -12.67
N GLU A 634 37.99 -25.05 -13.03
CA GLU A 634 37.72 -25.47 -14.40
C GLU A 634 36.36 -25.00 -14.91
N VAL A 635 35.32 -25.12 -14.08
CA VAL A 635 33.97 -24.67 -14.43
C VAL A 635 33.94 -23.15 -14.61
N LYS A 636 34.63 -22.40 -13.74
CA LYS A 636 34.81 -20.95 -13.91
C LYS A 636 35.47 -20.65 -15.25
N GLU A 637 36.60 -21.27 -15.56
CA GLU A 637 37.30 -21.04 -16.82
C GLU A 637 36.42 -21.36 -18.05
N ARG A 638 35.65 -22.45 -18.01
CA ARG A 638 34.69 -22.81 -19.07
C ARG A 638 33.56 -21.78 -19.23
N LEU A 639 33.15 -21.14 -18.15
CA LEU A 639 32.13 -20.09 -18.13
C LEU A 639 32.71 -18.68 -18.25
N SER A 640 34.02 -18.53 -18.54
CA SER A 640 34.72 -17.24 -18.56
C SER A 640 34.09 -16.21 -19.50
N THR A 641 33.57 -16.63 -20.66
CA THR A 641 32.86 -15.76 -21.61
C THR A 641 31.45 -15.34 -21.14
N GLN A 642 30.97 -15.94 -20.04
CA GLN A 642 29.67 -15.69 -19.43
C GLN A 642 29.80 -15.27 -17.95
N HIS A 643 31.00 -14.90 -17.51
CA HIS A 643 31.28 -14.57 -16.10
C HIS A 643 30.40 -13.46 -15.52
N GLU A 644 29.98 -12.51 -16.35
CA GLU A 644 29.05 -11.46 -15.92
C GLU A 644 27.62 -11.97 -15.69
N ARG A 645 27.27 -13.17 -16.18
CA ARG A 645 25.95 -13.77 -16.04
C ARG A 645 25.87 -14.82 -14.92
N TYR A 646 26.92 -15.59 -14.69
CA TYR A 646 26.89 -16.72 -13.74
C TYR A 646 27.99 -16.67 -12.68
N LYS A 647 27.62 -17.05 -11.46
CA LYS A 647 28.52 -17.31 -10.34
C LYS A 647 28.70 -18.81 -10.16
N VAL A 648 29.93 -19.24 -9.86
CA VAL A 648 30.27 -20.63 -9.55
C VAL A 648 30.73 -20.71 -8.10
N GLU A 649 30.10 -21.59 -7.32
CA GLU A 649 30.36 -21.77 -5.90
C GLU A 649 30.60 -23.24 -5.53
N VAL A 650 31.35 -23.45 -4.45
CA VAL A 650 31.48 -24.74 -3.80
C VAL A 650 30.60 -24.70 -2.56
N THR A 651 29.53 -25.49 -2.56
CA THR A 651 28.63 -25.66 -1.41
C THR A 651 28.93 -26.99 -0.72
N SER A 652 28.38 -27.22 0.47
CA SER A 652 28.51 -28.50 1.16
C SER A 652 27.18 -29.06 1.60
N ARG A 653 26.98 -30.37 1.40
CA ARG A 653 25.76 -31.10 1.74
C ARG A 653 26.06 -32.23 2.71
N TRP A 654 25.14 -32.46 3.65
CA TRP A 654 25.19 -33.65 4.50
C TRP A 654 24.28 -34.72 3.91
N ILE A 655 24.84 -35.87 3.59
CA ILE A 655 24.09 -37.04 3.11
C ILE A 655 24.09 -38.14 4.16
N LYS A 656 22.92 -38.72 4.40
CA LYS A 656 22.76 -39.84 5.33
C LYS A 656 23.12 -41.14 4.61
N MET A 657 24.24 -41.76 4.97
CA MET A 657 24.66 -43.06 4.45
C MET A 657 24.40 -44.17 5.49
N PHE A 658 24.40 -45.42 5.05
CA PHE A 658 24.22 -46.59 5.93
C PHE A 658 25.26 -46.67 7.07
N ALA A 659 26.42 -46.02 6.93
CA ALA A 659 27.52 -45.99 7.91
C ALA A 659 27.65 -44.67 8.70
N GLY A 660 26.69 -43.74 8.56
CA GLY A 660 26.73 -42.42 9.19
C GLY A 660 26.50 -41.27 8.20
N ASN A 661 26.53 -40.03 8.70
CA ASN A 661 26.41 -38.84 7.85
C ASN A 661 27.76 -38.53 7.20
N SER A 662 27.78 -38.38 5.88
CA SER A 662 28.96 -37.95 5.12
C SER A 662 28.75 -36.54 4.58
N LYS A 663 29.77 -35.69 4.66
CA LYS A 663 29.75 -34.34 4.09
C LYS A 663 30.32 -34.38 2.66
N LEU A 664 29.53 -33.94 1.70
CA LEU A 664 29.93 -33.75 0.31
C LEU A 664 30.17 -32.26 0.02
N PHE A 665 31.10 -31.98 -0.88
CA PHE A 665 31.38 -30.65 -1.43
C PHE A 665 30.96 -30.62 -2.90
N CYS A 666 29.97 -29.81 -3.23
CA CYS A 666 29.36 -29.77 -4.55
C CYS A 666 29.74 -28.49 -5.28
N VAL A 667 30.11 -28.61 -6.56
CA VAL A 667 30.35 -27.46 -7.44
C VAL A 667 29.06 -27.13 -8.17
N ILE A 668 28.57 -25.91 -7.96
CA ILE A 668 27.32 -25.43 -8.54
C ILE A 668 27.55 -24.10 -9.28
N SER A 669 26.70 -23.79 -10.25
CA SER A 669 26.58 -22.45 -10.81
C SER A 669 25.16 -21.93 -10.71
N THR A 670 25.05 -20.62 -10.51
CA THR A 670 23.78 -19.89 -10.57
C THR A 670 23.93 -18.52 -11.22
N THR A 671 22.83 -17.82 -11.48
CA THR A 671 22.89 -16.45 -12.00
C THR A 671 23.45 -15.50 -10.95
N ASN A 672 24.22 -14.49 -11.37
CA ASN A 672 24.78 -13.49 -10.45
C ASN A 672 23.67 -12.81 -9.63
N ALA A 673 22.56 -12.44 -10.29
CA ALA A 673 21.40 -11.85 -9.63
C ALA A 673 20.82 -12.71 -8.49
N PHE A 674 20.70 -14.03 -8.68
CA PHE A 674 20.22 -14.92 -7.62
C PHE A 674 21.25 -15.05 -6.49
N SER A 675 22.54 -15.15 -6.81
CA SER A 675 23.56 -15.20 -5.77
C SER A 675 23.64 -13.92 -4.93
N GLU A 676 23.55 -12.75 -5.57
CA GLU A 676 23.54 -11.45 -4.88
C GLU A 676 22.29 -11.30 -4.00
N PHE A 677 21.13 -11.70 -4.52
CA PHE A 677 19.89 -11.78 -3.75
C PHE A 677 20.03 -12.65 -2.49
N ARG A 678 20.70 -13.79 -2.58
CA ARG A 678 20.94 -14.69 -1.43
C ARG A 678 21.95 -14.17 -0.41
N ASN A 679 22.67 -13.08 -0.68
CA ASN A 679 23.44 -12.38 0.37
C ASN A 679 22.53 -11.66 1.38
N GLY A 680 21.26 -11.39 1.02
CA GLY A 680 20.32 -10.68 1.88
C GLY A 680 19.84 -11.51 3.07
N SER A 681 19.41 -12.75 2.83
CA SER A 681 18.92 -13.65 3.87
C SER A 681 18.79 -15.08 3.35
N ASP A 682 18.72 -16.04 4.27
CA ASP A 682 18.26 -17.40 4.01
C ASP A 682 16.73 -17.49 3.84
N HIS A 683 16.00 -16.52 4.38
CA HIS A 683 14.60 -16.29 4.05
C HIS A 683 14.42 -15.61 2.68
N LEU A 684 13.25 -15.79 2.09
CA LEU A 684 12.85 -15.22 0.81
C LEU A 684 11.75 -14.18 1.08
N PRO A 685 11.86 -12.95 0.55
CA PRO A 685 10.82 -11.95 0.74
C PRO A 685 9.50 -12.42 0.13
N ILE A 686 8.41 -12.08 0.79
CA ILE A 686 7.06 -12.32 0.30
C ILE A 686 6.34 -11.00 0.11
N TYR A 687 5.48 -10.92 -0.90
CA TYR A 687 4.65 -9.73 -1.11
C TYR A 687 3.23 -10.09 -1.49
N VAL A 688 2.32 -9.14 -1.24
CA VAL A 688 0.93 -9.23 -1.66
C VAL A 688 0.47 -7.87 -2.18
N ASP A 689 -0.20 -7.91 -3.33
CA ASP A 689 -0.94 -6.80 -3.92
C ASP A 689 -2.41 -6.96 -3.58
N PHE A 690 -3.03 -5.92 -3.06
CA PHE A 690 -4.42 -5.95 -2.65
C PHE A 690 -5.12 -4.62 -2.86
N GLU A 691 -6.44 -4.70 -2.94
CA GLU A 691 -7.35 -3.56 -2.89
C GLU A 691 -8.16 -3.65 -1.60
N LEU A 692 -8.30 -2.53 -0.90
CA LEU A 692 -9.22 -2.42 0.22
C LEU A 692 -10.64 -2.33 -0.34
N ASP A 693 -11.54 -3.23 0.06
CA ASP A 693 -12.93 -3.18 -0.40
C ASP A 693 -13.61 -1.89 0.09
N ASN A 694 -14.12 -1.06 -0.82
CA ASN A 694 -14.73 0.20 -0.40
C ASN A 694 -16.12 0.03 0.22
N THR A 695 -16.72 -1.17 0.17
CA THR A 695 -18.12 -1.42 0.56
C THR A 695 -18.34 -1.68 2.06
N PHE A 696 -17.29 -1.87 2.86
CA PHE A 696 -17.39 -2.07 4.31
C PHE A 696 -17.37 -0.77 5.12
#